data_AF-A0A9W8Q9H0-F1
#
_entry.id   AF-A0A9W8Q9H0-F1
#
_cell.length_a   1.000
_cell.length_b   1.000
_cell.length_c   1.000
_cell.angle_alpha   90.00
_cell.angle_beta   90.00
_cell.angle_gamma   90.00
#
_symmetry.space_group_name_H-M   'P 1'
#
loop_
_entity.id
_entity.type
_entity.pdbx_description
1 polymer ?
#
loop_
_entity_poly.entity_id
_entity_poly.type
_entity_poly.pdbx_seq_one_letter_code
_entity_poly.pdbx_strand_id
1 'polypeptide(L)'
;MGSADDKPAVPGATLNVAAPRSSNDSLQDEQVPSYQAVADQPQEPPAPLPEIILDEDAILLQSKDTNNMNYGFDVTESRCLAHLKLLHAIHTMKEDVGYSDGLWGIWDSLVTDSKGSFLDSSGVFSDNEKAKMTDDEERKLMLSKLREKRWAIFVARAVDRYEAWWNAQEIMMLTEEDMTVKDGDNYMRFPSTNRKFNWQASTMPPLDVLMVMHTHMLNPRAFLEDTMRYGLSSFWASGMPWELINTAIANNFTYNASSDTQAAWVAKTGRSWQNQDDPPTKTLKCPYCPVRYEAPWTTCGKDDSGGSYRSNDLIGEGYGDGKFSFVCMSCGQHNYKELLSVSKFLHDTALLLNNSVPMPGTILNPQQGRPERDVVRSTADNFPRTFPNRMIRKALRIKIMELIQPGGGHPHPTMDTIKFLIEEVTKDNGAIRSIDNAPAHRRNYGMQRNSRLSTRKMMSRYWENFSPFALDLCGAVMRQGIFVEKMVNLDWLHSPSAKSTMQRLIKKYQRFLFIMAGYPGQIIVPTLDVDLAWHTHQLHPQSYYQHTVRKMRKFIDHDDKIDEGELGEAFAFTTKKYQEFYGEVYSECTCWYCETVRSSLVSSISSLLKTKDHKVSEKFHSSGAAKLCPPDNSAHVSAHNAVRFAGIASAVDQAKRARHAQKVEEEYQKARKRAAKRGRELPPKDEYYNHWGYAYYAYGPWMYPIWFTGGMYYGADPCYVGAGAACAAGTCGSAAVAAGACGGAGGCSNGAGGCGTGGCSNGACGGGAGGCGGAVVVQQQRIITSAERKRDSLYID
;
A
#
# COMPACT_ATOMS: atom_id res chain seq x y z
N MET A 1 49.84 -20.15 -34.30
CA MET A 1 49.85 -18.67 -34.38
C MET A 1 48.42 -18.21 -34.23
N GLY A 2 47.98 -17.91 -33.01
CA GLY A 2 46.57 -17.61 -32.77
C GLY A 2 46.29 -17.00 -31.39
N SER A 3 45.38 -16.03 -31.44
CA SER A 3 44.25 -15.78 -30.53
C SER A 3 44.45 -15.16 -29.14
N ALA A 4 43.48 -14.28 -28.83
CA ALA A 4 42.95 -13.83 -27.52
C ALA A 4 43.84 -12.88 -26.72
N ASP A 5 43.36 -11.93 -25.93
CA ASP A 5 42.03 -11.40 -25.59
C ASP A 5 42.37 -10.14 -24.76
N ASP A 6 41.65 -9.02 -24.87
CA ASP A 6 41.66 -8.05 -23.77
C ASP A 6 40.37 -7.22 -23.72
N LYS A 7 39.59 -7.45 -22.66
CA LYS A 7 38.47 -6.62 -22.21
C LYS A 7 38.98 -5.67 -21.13
N PRO A 8 38.62 -4.37 -21.11
CA PRO A 8 38.91 -3.53 -19.97
C PRO A 8 37.86 -3.73 -18.86
N ALA A 9 38.35 -3.93 -17.64
CA ALA A 9 37.55 -3.98 -16.42
C ALA A 9 37.01 -2.59 -16.05
N VAL A 10 35.73 -2.52 -15.66
CA VAL A 10 35.10 -1.33 -15.08
C VAL A 10 35.22 -1.41 -13.55
N PRO A 11 35.79 -0.41 -12.85
CA PRO A 11 35.86 -0.42 -11.39
C PRO A 11 34.49 -0.07 -10.78
N GLY A 12 34.01 -0.91 -9.86
CA GLY A 12 32.89 -0.59 -8.98
C GLY A 12 33.28 0.50 -7.99
N ALA A 13 32.81 1.72 -8.20
CA ALA A 13 32.99 2.82 -7.26
C ALA A 13 31.91 2.74 -6.16
N THR A 14 32.29 2.21 -4.98
CA THR A 14 31.61 2.54 -3.73
C THR A 14 31.95 3.99 -3.37
N LEU A 15 30.99 4.89 -3.49
CA LEU A 15 31.10 6.25 -2.98
C LEU A 15 31.23 6.19 -1.44
N ASN A 16 32.36 6.68 -0.91
CA ASN A 16 32.50 7.00 0.51
C ASN A 16 31.61 8.20 0.83
N VAL A 17 30.35 7.93 1.21
CA VAL A 17 29.40 8.97 1.63
C VAL A 17 29.71 9.34 3.08
N ALA A 18 30.52 10.38 3.27
CA ALA A 18 30.70 11.02 4.57
C ALA A 18 29.49 11.93 4.87
N ALA A 19 28.99 11.89 6.11
CA ALA A 19 27.95 12.83 6.55
C ALA A 19 28.47 14.28 6.44
N PRO A 20 27.63 15.27 6.08
CA PRO A 20 28.03 16.67 6.16
C PRO A 20 28.43 17.01 7.59
N ARG A 21 29.56 17.70 7.75
CA ARG A 21 29.96 18.29 9.04
C ARG A 21 28.90 19.31 9.42
N SER A 22 28.05 19.01 10.41
CA SER A 22 27.24 20.05 11.02
C SER A 22 28.17 21.05 11.69
N SER A 23 27.97 22.33 11.43
CA SER A 23 28.47 23.37 12.32
C SER A 23 28.03 23.01 13.74
N ASN A 24 28.99 22.84 14.63
CA ASN A 24 28.77 22.76 16.07
C ASN A 24 28.30 24.14 16.53
N ASP A 25 27.02 24.47 16.31
CA ASP A 25 26.34 25.36 17.23
C ASP A 25 25.86 24.50 18.38
N SER A 26 26.69 24.49 19.43
CA SER A 26 26.39 23.93 20.73
C SER A 26 25.23 24.69 21.36
N LEU A 27 24.00 24.24 21.07
CA LEU A 27 22.91 24.36 22.02
C LEU A 27 23.31 23.51 23.23
N GLN A 28 23.62 24.19 24.32
CA GLN A 28 24.02 23.61 25.60
C GLN A 28 22.92 22.66 26.12
N ASP A 29 23.35 21.68 26.93
CA ASP A 29 22.56 20.66 27.61
C ASP A 29 21.17 21.14 28.07
N GLU A 30 20.14 20.91 27.25
CA GLU A 30 18.75 20.87 27.70
C GLU A 30 18.28 19.42 27.70
N GLN A 31 17.77 19.01 28.86
CA GLN A 31 17.24 17.68 29.14
C GLN A 31 16.08 17.38 28.17
N VAL A 32 16.16 16.25 27.48
CA VAL A 32 15.19 15.80 26.47
C VAL A 32 13.77 15.77 27.07
N PRO A 33 12.81 16.60 26.59
CA PRO A 33 11.43 16.48 27.00
C PRO A 33 10.80 15.25 26.36
N SER A 34 9.98 14.56 27.16
CA SER A 34 9.23 13.35 26.86
C SER A 34 8.26 13.48 25.68
N TYR A 35 7.97 12.38 24.98
CA TYR A 35 6.80 12.25 24.08
C TYR A 35 5.48 12.04 24.84
N GLN A 36 5.47 12.17 26.17
CA GLN A 36 4.28 11.99 27.00
C GLN A 36 3.13 12.91 26.57
N ALA A 37 2.04 12.28 26.11
CA ALA A 37 0.71 12.71 26.48
C ALA A 37 0.50 12.42 27.97
N VAL A 38 -0.17 13.32 28.69
CA VAL A 38 -0.42 13.21 30.13
C VAL A 38 -1.20 11.91 30.42
N ALA A 39 -0.68 11.07 31.31
CA ALA A 39 -1.32 9.82 31.71
C ALA A 39 -2.62 10.09 32.50
N ASP A 40 -3.60 9.18 32.36
CA ASP A 40 -4.89 9.08 33.07
C ASP A 40 -4.96 9.90 34.38
N GLN A 41 -5.35 11.16 34.24
CA GLN A 41 -5.93 11.96 35.32
C GLN A 41 -7.43 12.13 35.05
N PRO A 42 -8.27 12.26 36.10
CA PRO A 42 -9.71 12.44 35.94
C PRO A 42 -9.99 13.55 34.91
N GLN A 43 -10.79 13.25 33.88
CA GLN A 43 -11.07 14.06 32.68
C GLN A 43 -11.01 15.58 32.92
N GLU A 44 -9.79 16.13 32.87
CA GLU A 44 -9.60 17.53 32.55
C GLU A 44 -9.93 17.66 31.06
N PRO A 45 -10.57 18.77 30.63
CA PRO A 45 -10.81 19.00 29.21
C PRO A 45 -9.47 18.91 28.45
N PRO A 46 -9.44 18.29 27.25
CA PRO A 46 -8.21 18.17 26.48
C PRO A 46 -7.56 19.54 26.31
N ALA A 47 -6.23 19.57 26.40
CA ALA A 47 -5.46 20.80 26.25
C ALA A 47 -5.87 21.51 24.95
N PRO A 48 -5.94 22.85 24.92
CA PRO A 48 -6.32 23.56 23.70
C PRO A 48 -5.34 23.23 22.56
N LEU A 49 -5.88 23.04 21.35
CA LEU A 49 -5.06 22.82 20.17
C LEU A 49 -4.06 23.96 19.97
N PRO A 50 -2.84 23.67 19.51
CA PRO A 50 -1.87 24.72 19.17
C PRO A 50 -2.45 25.62 18.08
N GLU A 51 -2.17 26.91 18.15
CA GLU A 51 -2.47 27.82 17.05
C GLU A 51 -1.62 27.44 15.83
N ILE A 52 -2.28 27.11 14.72
CA ILE A 52 -1.66 26.70 13.46
C ILE A 52 -1.74 27.86 12.48
N ILE A 53 -0.63 28.56 12.30
CA ILE A 53 -0.48 29.64 11.33
C ILE A 53 0.37 29.12 10.16
N LEU A 54 -0.22 29.08 8.97
CA LEU A 54 0.45 28.64 7.74
C LEU A 54 1.01 29.86 7.01
N ASP A 55 2.34 29.94 6.90
CA ASP A 55 3.03 31.00 6.14
C ASP A 55 3.46 30.44 4.78
N GLU A 56 2.56 30.55 3.80
CA GLU A 56 2.79 30.07 2.42
C GLU A 56 3.80 30.97 1.66
N ASP A 57 3.92 32.26 2.04
CA ASP A 57 4.82 33.22 1.40
C ASP A 57 6.29 32.95 1.73
N ALA A 58 6.60 32.58 2.97
CA ALA A 58 7.95 32.17 3.38
C ALA A 58 8.44 30.92 2.64
N ILE A 59 7.54 29.98 2.33
CA ILE A 59 7.85 28.74 1.59
C ILE A 59 8.07 29.04 0.10
N LEU A 60 7.28 29.95 -0.48
CA LEU A 60 7.48 30.46 -1.85
C LEU A 60 8.83 31.17 -2.02
N LEU A 61 9.40 31.76 -0.97
CA LEU A 61 10.73 32.38 -1.00
C LEU A 61 11.85 31.33 -0.96
N GLN A 62 11.75 30.30 -0.12
CA GLN A 62 12.75 29.20 -0.05
C GLN A 62 12.78 28.34 -1.33
N SER A 63 11.65 28.24 -2.03
CA SER A 63 11.49 27.45 -3.26
C SER A 63 11.93 28.17 -4.55
N LYS A 64 12.33 29.46 -4.51
CA LYS A 64 12.78 30.19 -5.71
C LYS A 64 14.26 29.99 -6.05
N ASP A 65 15.09 29.61 -5.08
CA ASP A 65 16.51 29.36 -5.33
C ASP A 65 16.75 27.92 -5.79
N THR A 66 16.80 27.73 -7.12
CA THR A 66 17.16 26.45 -7.73
C THR A 66 18.60 26.02 -7.47
N ASN A 67 19.46 26.81 -6.81
CA ASN A 67 20.79 26.37 -6.36
C ASN A 67 20.77 25.81 -4.93
N ASN A 68 19.71 26.04 -4.16
CA ASN A 68 19.56 25.54 -2.80
C ASN A 68 19.51 24.00 -2.75
N MET A 69 20.27 23.37 -1.86
CA MET A 69 20.21 21.92 -1.63
C MET A 69 18.86 21.46 -1.06
N ASN A 70 18.08 22.38 -0.47
CA ASN A 70 16.73 22.15 0.03
C ASN A 70 15.63 22.58 -0.95
N TYR A 71 15.96 22.84 -2.22
CA TYR A 71 14.95 23.10 -3.24
C TYR A 71 13.88 22.00 -3.27
N GLY A 72 12.62 22.41 -3.27
CA GLY A 72 11.46 21.52 -3.19
C GLY A 72 11.22 20.88 -1.82
N PHE A 73 11.98 21.21 -0.77
CA PHE A 73 11.69 20.75 0.60
C PHE A 73 10.75 21.75 1.28
N ASP A 74 9.48 21.38 1.44
CA ASP A 74 8.43 22.28 1.92
C ASP A 74 7.65 21.72 3.11
N VAL A 75 8.33 20.89 3.90
CA VAL A 75 7.83 20.35 5.18
C VAL A 75 8.10 21.36 6.29
N THR A 76 7.03 21.87 6.90
CA THR A 76 7.08 22.83 8.00
C THR A 76 6.29 22.33 9.21
N GLU A 77 6.57 22.90 10.38
CA GLU A 77 5.86 22.56 11.62
C GLU A 77 4.35 22.75 11.47
N SER A 78 3.93 23.91 10.97
CA SER A 78 2.51 24.24 10.78
C SER A 78 1.81 23.30 9.81
N ARG A 79 2.49 22.86 8.73
CA ARG A 79 1.91 21.87 7.79
C ARG A 79 1.80 20.49 8.43
N CYS A 80 2.78 20.05 9.21
CA CYS A 80 2.68 18.79 9.96
C CYS A 80 1.55 18.84 11.01
N LEU A 81 1.35 19.97 11.69
CA LEU A 81 0.23 20.15 12.64
C LEU A 81 -1.12 20.19 11.93
N ALA A 82 -1.24 20.90 10.81
CA ALA A 82 -2.46 20.91 9.99
C ALA A 82 -2.78 19.50 9.45
N HIS A 83 -1.74 18.73 9.09
CA HIS A 83 -1.88 17.35 8.68
C HIS A 83 -2.40 16.47 9.83
N LEU A 84 -1.82 16.56 11.04
CA LEU A 84 -2.36 15.86 12.22
C LEU A 84 -3.84 16.22 12.45
N LYS A 85 -4.21 17.50 12.37
CA LYS A 85 -5.59 17.95 12.51
C LYS A 85 -6.54 17.30 11.48
N LEU A 86 -6.09 17.13 10.22
CA LEU A 86 -6.82 16.37 9.21
C LEU A 86 -6.95 14.87 9.58
N LEU A 87 -5.87 14.25 10.09
CA LEU A 87 -5.91 12.84 10.51
C LEU A 87 -6.92 12.61 11.65
N HIS A 88 -6.98 13.51 12.63
CA HIS A 88 -8.01 13.45 13.68
C HIS A 88 -9.43 13.54 13.09
N ALA A 89 -9.69 14.45 12.15
CA ALA A 89 -11.00 14.55 11.50
C ALA A 89 -11.38 13.27 10.72
N ILE A 90 -10.43 12.68 9.99
CA ILE A 90 -10.63 11.40 9.29
C ILE A 90 -10.93 10.28 10.29
N HIS A 91 -10.22 10.24 11.42
CA HIS A 91 -10.47 9.24 12.47
C HIS A 91 -11.84 9.41 13.12
N THR A 92 -12.24 10.63 13.47
CA THR A 92 -13.59 10.91 14.00
C THR A 92 -14.67 10.44 13.04
N MET A 93 -14.54 10.76 11.74
CA MET A 93 -15.47 10.27 10.72
C MET A 93 -15.50 8.74 10.62
N LYS A 94 -14.35 8.05 10.73
CA LYS A 94 -14.28 6.58 10.76
C LYS A 94 -15.04 6.01 11.96
N GLU A 95 -14.83 6.56 13.15
CA GLU A 95 -15.52 6.12 14.37
C GLU A 95 -17.03 6.38 14.27
N ASP A 96 -17.44 7.58 13.83
CA ASP A 96 -18.85 7.93 13.64
C ASP A 96 -19.55 6.94 12.70
N VAL A 97 -18.92 6.59 11.57
CA VAL A 97 -19.47 5.62 10.61
C VAL A 97 -19.53 4.22 11.22
N GLY A 98 -18.46 3.77 11.89
CA GLY A 98 -18.42 2.45 12.51
C GLY A 98 -19.54 2.28 13.54
N TYR A 99 -19.66 3.24 14.45
CA TYR A 99 -20.63 3.22 15.56
C TYR A 99 -22.06 3.65 15.17
N SER A 100 -22.31 4.07 13.92
CA SER A 100 -23.66 4.37 13.43
C SER A 100 -24.48 3.09 13.21
N ASP A 101 -25.21 2.67 14.25
CA ASP A 101 -26.08 1.49 14.19
C ASP A 101 -27.15 1.64 13.09
N GLY A 102 -27.36 0.56 12.33
CA GLY A 102 -28.34 0.48 11.25
C GLY A 102 -27.95 1.12 9.93
N LEU A 103 -26.77 1.76 9.83
CA LEU A 103 -26.32 2.37 8.58
C LEU A 103 -26.27 1.32 7.44
N TRP A 104 -26.98 1.61 6.35
CA TRP A 104 -27.24 0.69 5.21
C TRP A 104 -27.87 -0.65 5.59
N GLY A 105 -28.70 -0.66 6.64
CA GLY A 105 -29.40 -1.86 7.09
C GLY A 105 -28.51 -2.85 7.84
N ILE A 106 -27.27 -2.47 8.17
CA ILE A 106 -26.33 -3.26 8.96
C ILE A 106 -26.53 -2.88 10.41
N TRP A 107 -27.27 -3.69 11.17
CA TRP A 107 -27.64 -3.43 12.57
C TRP A 107 -26.80 -4.25 13.55
N ASP A 108 -26.46 -3.68 14.70
CA ASP A 108 -25.81 -4.38 15.83
C ASP A 108 -26.71 -5.53 16.35
N SER A 109 -28.03 -5.43 16.14
CA SER A 109 -29.02 -6.49 16.41
C SER A 109 -28.79 -7.79 15.64
N LEU A 110 -28.03 -7.75 14.54
CA LEU A 110 -27.58 -8.97 13.84
C LEU A 110 -26.69 -9.86 14.73
N VAL A 111 -26.11 -9.28 15.78
CA VAL A 111 -25.26 -9.97 16.76
C VAL A 111 -25.95 -10.09 18.12
N THR A 112 -26.76 -9.10 18.54
CA THR A 112 -27.32 -9.08 19.91
C THR A 112 -28.60 -9.89 20.12
N ASP A 113 -29.38 -10.18 19.07
CA ASP A 113 -30.77 -10.67 19.22
C ASP A 113 -30.94 -12.20 19.15
N SER A 114 -29.85 -12.96 19.01
CA SER A 114 -29.71 -14.42 19.18
C SER A 114 -30.99 -15.28 19.13
N LYS A 115 -31.61 -15.37 17.95
CA LYS A 115 -32.17 -16.63 17.43
C LYS A 115 -31.41 -17.02 16.17
N GLY A 116 -30.21 -17.57 16.35
CA GLY A 116 -29.59 -18.53 15.43
C GLY A 116 -29.41 -18.12 13.97
N SER A 117 -28.70 -17.03 13.68
CA SER A 117 -27.92 -16.94 12.44
C SER A 117 -26.51 -16.51 12.79
N PHE A 118 -25.65 -17.49 13.04
CA PHE A 118 -24.22 -17.23 13.18
C PHE A 118 -23.73 -16.73 11.82
N LEU A 119 -23.30 -15.47 11.76
CA LEU A 119 -22.48 -14.98 10.65
C LEU A 119 -21.31 -15.96 10.51
N ASP A 120 -21.21 -16.63 9.35
CA ASP A 120 -20.27 -17.73 9.20
C ASP A 120 -18.83 -17.26 9.44
N SER A 121 -18.27 -17.68 10.57
CA SER A 121 -16.93 -17.33 11.04
C SER A 121 -15.87 -18.31 10.55
N SER A 122 -16.21 -19.22 9.62
CA SER A 122 -15.40 -20.35 9.14
C SER A 122 -14.00 -20.00 8.59
N GLY A 123 -13.72 -18.72 8.30
CA GLY A 123 -12.47 -18.31 7.66
C GLY A 123 -11.32 -17.82 8.54
N VAL A 124 -11.51 -17.55 9.85
CA VAL A 124 -10.56 -16.71 10.61
C VAL A 124 -9.81 -17.45 11.74
N PHE A 125 -10.43 -18.44 12.36
CA PHE A 125 -9.83 -19.19 13.47
C PHE A 125 -9.91 -20.68 13.19
N SER A 126 -8.88 -21.42 13.60
CA SER A 126 -8.98 -22.88 13.63
C SER A 126 -10.12 -23.30 14.56
N ASP A 127 -10.77 -24.43 14.30
CA ASP A 127 -11.86 -24.93 15.15
C ASP A 127 -11.44 -25.05 16.64
N ASN A 128 -10.13 -25.19 16.89
CA ASN A 128 -9.51 -25.22 18.22
C ASN A 128 -9.44 -23.87 18.96
N GLU A 129 -9.42 -22.75 18.23
CA GLU A 129 -9.39 -21.39 18.81
C GLU A 129 -10.80 -20.89 19.11
N LYS A 130 -11.78 -21.21 18.25
CA LYS A 130 -13.20 -20.95 18.52
C LYS A 130 -13.69 -21.65 19.79
N ALA A 131 -13.24 -22.88 20.04
CA ALA A 131 -13.61 -23.66 21.20
C ALA A 131 -13.15 -23.08 22.56
N LYS A 132 -12.34 -22.01 22.57
CA LYS A 132 -11.77 -21.39 23.78
C LYS A 132 -12.30 -19.99 24.08
N MET A 133 -13.10 -19.40 23.18
CA MET A 133 -13.55 -18.01 23.30
C MET A 133 -14.86 -17.94 24.10
N THR A 134 -15.00 -16.93 24.97
CA THR A 134 -16.25 -16.70 25.70
C THR A 134 -17.31 -16.08 24.80
N ASP A 135 -18.59 -16.28 25.12
CA ASP A 135 -19.72 -15.67 24.39
C ASP A 135 -19.60 -14.13 24.28
N ASP A 136 -19.07 -13.47 25.33
CA ASP A 136 -18.86 -12.01 25.31
C ASP A 136 -17.72 -11.58 24.38
N GLU A 137 -16.64 -12.36 24.32
CA GLU A 137 -15.54 -12.12 23.37
C GLU A 137 -15.99 -12.36 21.92
N GLU A 138 -16.78 -13.40 21.67
CA GLU A 138 -17.39 -13.65 20.36
C GLU A 138 -18.28 -12.47 19.94
N ARG A 139 -19.14 -12.00 20.86
CA ARG A 139 -20.01 -10.85 20.62
C ARG A 139 -19.21 -9.59 20.30
N LYS A 140 -18.15 -9.27 21.05
CA LYS A 140 -17.27 -8.12 20.79
C LYS A 140 -16.56 -8.22 19.45
N LEU A 141 -16.06 -9.40 19.10
CA LEU A 141 -15.44 -9.65 17.79
C LEU A 141 -16.43 -9.38 16.66
N MET A 142 -17.64 -9.90 16.77
CA MET A 142 -18.65 -9.74 15.72
C MET A 142 -19.14 -8.30 15.59
N LEU A 143 -19.28 -7.56 16.70
CA LEU A 143 -19.55 -6.12 16.66
C LEU A 143 -18.41 -5.34 15.99
N SER A 144 -17.15 -5.67 16.29
CA SER A 144 -15.98 -5.08 15.61
C SER A 144 -16.06 -5.29 14.10
N LYS A 145 -16.40 -6.50 13.63
CA LYS A 145 -16.58 -6.80 12.20
C LYS A 145 -17.78 -6.10 11.54
N LEU A 146 -18.88 -5.89 12.26
CA LEU A 146 -20.02 -5.11 11.72
C LEU A 146 -19.62 -3.65 11.47
N ARG A 147 -18.88 -3.05 12.42
CA ARG A 147 -18.35 -1.69 12.29
C ARG A 147 -17.36 -1.61 11.13
N GLU A 148 -16.54 -2.64 10.96
CA GLU A 148 -15.66 -2.81 9.80
C GLU A 148 -16.43 -2.85 8.49
N LYS A 149 -17.52 -3.62 8.44
CA LYS A 149 -18.37 -3.69 7.26
C LYS A 149 -18.95 -2.32 6.90
N ARG A 150 -19.49 -1.57 7.86
CA ARG A 150 -19.98 -0.21 7.64
C ARG A 150 -18.86 0.67 7.08
N TRP A 151 -17.68 0.65 7.69
CA TRP A 151 -16.55 1.43 7.19
C TRP A 151 -16.12 1.02 5.77
N ALA A 152 -16.07 -0.28 5.46
CA ALA A 152 -15.72 -0.78 4.14
C ALA A 152 -16.70 -0.28 3.05
N ILE A 153 -18.01 -0.30 3.34
CA ILE A 153 -19.04 0.25 2.43
C ILE A 153 -18.91 1.76 2.30
N PHE A 154 -18.67 2.48 3.39
CA PHE A 154 -18.44 3.93 3.37
C PHE A 154 -17.26 4.30 2.47
N VAL A 155 -16.13 3.58 2.60
CA VAL A 155 -14.93 3.80 1.79
C VAL A 155 -15.18 3.49 0.31
N ALA A 156 -15.92 2.41 0.00
CA ALA A 156 -16.31 2.10 -1.38
C ALA A 156 -17.15 3.22 -2.02
N ARG A 157 -18.09 3.79 -1.25
CA ARG A 157 -18.87 4.97 -1.66
C ARG A 157 -18.00 6.21 -1.80
N ALA A 158 -17.08 6.46 -0.86
CA ALA A 158 -16.18 7.61 -0.90
C ALA A 158 -15.27 7.60 -2.14
N VAL A 159 -14.79 6.42 -2.56
CA VAL A 159 -14.00 6.28 -3.79
C VAL A 159 -14.84 6.54 -5.04
N ASP A 160 -16.11 6.11 -5.08
CA ASP A 160 -17.02 6.46 -6.18
C ASP A 160 -17.33 7.97 -6.23
N ARG A 161 -17.47 8.61 -5.07
CA ARG A 161 -17.65 10.07 -4.97
C ARG A 161 -16.39 10.82 -5.42
N TYR A 162 -15.21 10.32 -5.07
CA TYR A 162 -13.92 10.83 -5.57
C TYR A 162 -13.78 10.66 -7.09
N GLU A 163 -14.18 9.51 -7.63
CA GLU A 163 -14.24 9.26 -9.08
C GLU A 163 -15.19 10.23 -9.78
N ALA A 164 -16.39 10.46 -9.24
CA ALA A 164 -17.34 11.43 -9.79
C ALA A 164 -16.76 12.85 -9.79
N TRP A 165 -16.10 13.26 -8.71
CA TRP A 165 -15.45 14.55 -8.62
C TRP A 165 -14.24 14.68 -9.56
N TRP A 166 -13.42 13.64 -9.69
CA TRP A 166 -12.32 13.59 -10.65
C TRP A 166 -12.82 13.73 -12.09
N ASN A 167 -13.88 13.03 -12.45
CA ASN A 167 -14.48 13.07 -13.80
C ASN A 167 -15.24 14.37 -14.08
N ALA A 168 -15.58 15.16 -13.05
CA ALA A 168 -16.19 16.49 -13.19
C ALA A 168 -15.17 17.61 -13.44
N GLN A 169 -13.87 17.30 -13.53
CA GLN A 169 -12.84 18.26 -13.91
C GLN A 169 -12.74 18.38 -15.44
N GLU A 170 -12.07 19.44 -15.91
CA GLU A 170 -11.75 19.59 -17.33
C GLU A 170 -10.64 18.58 -17.71
N ILE A 171 -11.05 17.49 -18.37
CA ILE A 171 -10.17 16.39 -18.74
C ILE A 171 -9.75 16.53 -20.20
N MET A 172 -8.43 16.57 -20.42
CA MET A 172 -7.81 16.36 -21.73
C MET A 172 -6.83 15.21 -21.59
N MET A 173 -7.24 14.03 -22.06
CA MET A 173 -6.44 12.82 -21.92
C MET A 173 -5.13 12.93 -22.69
N LEU A 174 -4.04 12.46 -22.07
CA LEU A 174 -2.73 12.35 -22.70
C LEU A 174 -2.79 11.44 -23.93
N THR A 175 -2.13 11.83 -25.01
CA THR A 175 -1.93 10.99 -26.20
C THR A 175 -0.50 10.49 -26.28
N GLU A 176 -0.26 9.41 -27.03
CA GLU A 176 1.11 8.98 -27.33
C GLU A 176 1.90 10.01 -28.15
N GLU A 177 1.22 10.86 -28.93
CA GLU A 177 1.88 11.96 -29.66
C GLU A 177 2.48 12.97 -28.69
N ASP A 178 1.72 13.37 -27.65
CA ASP A 178 2.22 14.25 -26.57
C ASP A 178 3.51 13.71 -25.92
N MET A 179 3.61 12.38 -25.79
CA MET A 179 4.78 11.72 -25.21
C MET A 179 6.05 11.78 -26.08
N THR A 180 5.91 12.19 -27.34
CA THR A 180 7.02 12.34 -28.30
C THR A 180 7.53 13.78 -28.40
N VAL A 181 6.71 14.76 -28.02
CA VAL A 181 7.03 16.18 -28.13
C VAL A 181 8.19 16.52 -27.19
N LYS A 182 9.26 17.05 -27.78
CA LYS A 182 10.43 17.51 -27.01
C LYS A 182 10.01 18.65 -26.10
N ASP A 183 10.24 18.47 -24.80
CA ASP A 183 9.93 19.47 -23.77
C ASP A 183 8.44 19.92 -23.79
N GLY A 184 7.52 19.04 -24.21
CA GLY A 184 6.08 19.34 -24.26
C GLY A 184 5.44 19.47 -22.88
N ASP A 185 4.47 20.39 -22.76
CA ASP A 185 3.78 20.72 -21.50
C ASP A 185 2.90 19.57 -20.98
N ASN A 186 2.36 18.75 -21.89
CA ASN A 186 1.48 17.63 -21.54
C ASN A 186 2.25 16.39 -21.01
N TYR A 187 3.57 16.30 -21.20
CA TYR A 187 4.34 15.12 -20.81
C TYR A 187 5.67 15.45 -20.11
N MET A 188 6.65 16.01 -20.84
CA MET A 188 8.01 16.22 -20.30
C MET A 188 8.06 17.33 -19.25
N ARG A 189 7.35 18.45 -19.47
CA ARG A 189 7.27 19.58 -18.52
C ARG A 189 6.12 19.46 -17.53
N PHE A 190 5.23 18.47 -17.70
CA PHE A 190 4.07 18.27 -16.84
C PHE A 190 4.42 18.28 -15.34
N PRO A 191 5.45 17.55 -14.86
CA PRO A 191 5.74 17.53 -13.42
C PRO A 191 6.21 18.88 -12.86
N SER A 192 6.65 19.80 -13.72
CA SER A 192 7.19 21.12 -13.39
C SER A 192 6.27 22.26 -13.85
N THR A 193 4.99 21.97 -14.09
CA THR A 193 3.98 22.98 -14.47
C THR A 193 3.78 24.04 -13.39
N ASN A 194 3.66 25.31 -13.79
CA ASN A 194 3.30 26.40 -12.87
C ASN A 194 1.79 26.66 -12.79
N ARG A 195 0.99 25.88 -13.54
CA ARG A 195 -0.47 26.02 -13.52
C ARG A 195 -0.97 25.39 -12.23
N LYS A 196 -1.42 26.21 -11.28
CA LYS A 196 -2.03 25.75 -10.02
C LYS A 196 -3.55 25.72 -10.13
N PHE A 197 -4.17 24.69 -9.57
CA PHE A 197 -5.60 24.67 -9.29
C PHE A 197 -5.95 25.78 -8.31
N ASN A 198 -7.00 26.55 -8.62
CA ASN A 198 -7.46 27.66 -7.79
C ASN A 198 -8.35 27.15 -6.66
N TRP A 199 -7.72 26.75 -5.55
CA TRP A 199 -8.42 26.32 -4.35
C TRP A 199 -9.18 27.49 -3.70
N GLN A 200 -10.46 27.28 -3.46
CA GLN A 200 -11.37 28.18 -2.74
C GLN A 200 -12.27 27.37 -1.81
N ALA A 201 -12.83 28.00 -0.77
CA ALA A 201 -13.78 27.36 0.13
C ALA A 201 -14.98 26.71 -0.61
N SER A 202 -15.46 27.32 -1.71
CA SER A 202 -16.53 26.79 -2.58
C SER A 202 -16.14 25.56 -3.38
N THR A 203 -14.83 25.31 -3.55
CA THR A 203 -14.30 24.17 -4.31
C THR A 203 -13.84 23.01 -3.43
N MET A 204 -13.89 23.19 -2.11
CA MET A 204 -13.48 22.16 -1.14
C MET A 204 -14.44 20.97 -1.21
N PRO A 205 -13.93 19.74 -1.39
CA PRO A 205 -14.77 18.56 -1.40
C PRO A 205 -15.21 18.17 0.04
N PRO A 206 -16.19 17.27 0.19
CA PRO A 206 -16.50 16.59 1.45
C PRO A 206 -15.28 15.87 2.05
N LEU A 207 -15.30 15.64 3.36
CA LEU A 207 -14.17 15.06 4.11
C LEU A 207 -13.78 13.65 3.63
N ASP A 208 -14.73 12.81 3.24
CA ASP A 208 -14.46 11.46 2.73
C ASP A 208 -13.78 11.48 1.36
N VAL A 209 -14.13 12.44 0.51
CA VAL A 209 -13.48 12.66 -0.78
C VAL A 209 -12.08 13.25 -0.59
N LEU A 210 -11.90 14.14 0.40
CA LEU A 210 -10.60 14.66 0.81
C LEU A 210 -9.69 13.54 1.36
N MET A 211 -10.23 12.59 2.12
CA MET A 211 -9.53 11.40 2.61
C MET A 211 -9.03 10.51 1.45
N VAL A 212 -9.88 10.28 0.44
CA VAL A 212 -9.48 9.50 -0.75
C VAL A 212 -8.40 10.25 -1.53
N MET A 213 -8.55 11.58 -1.71
CA MET A 213 -7.53 12.42 -2.36
C MET A 213 -6.19 12.37 -1.61
N HIS A 214 -6.21 12.48 -0.29
CA HIS A 214 -5.05 12.35 0.59
C HIS A 214 -4.32 11.04 0.32
N THR A 215 -5.05 9.92 0.40
CA THR A 215 -4.49 8.58 0.16
C THR A 215 -3.92 8.43 -1.25
N HIS A 216 -4.59 8.96 -2.27
CA HIS A 216 -4.12 8.92 -3.64
C HIS A 216 -2.78 9.66 -3.80
N MET A 217 -2.64 10.85 -3.22
CA MET A 217 -1.41 11.64 -3.26
C MET A 217 -0.24 11.01 -2.49
N LEU A 218 -0.53 10.24 -1.43
CA LEU A 218 0.46 9.42 -0.72
C LEU A 218 0.99 8.25 -1.56
N ASN A 219 0.51 8.07 -2.78
CA ASN A 219 1.05 7.14 -3.78
C ASN A 219 1.63 7.93 -4.96
N PRO A 220 2.79 8.60 -4.76
CA PRO A 220 3.23 9.72 -5.57
C PRO A 220 3.40 9.40 -7.06
N ARG A 221 3.87 8.20 -7.44
CA ARG A 221 3.96 7.82 -8.86
C ARG A 221 2.62 7.43 -9.48
N ALA A 222 1.72 6.83 -8.71
CA ALA A 222 0.37 6.54 -9.18
C ALA A 222 -0.39 7.84 -9.45
N PHE A 223 -0.33 8.77 -8.48
CA PHE A 223 -0.93 10.10 -8.61
C PHE A 223 -0.36 10.89 -9.78
N LEU A 224 0.97 10.87 -9.99
CA LEU A 224 1.58 11.50 -11.15
C LEU A 224 1.10 10.87 -12.46
N GLU A 225 1.07 9.54 -12.54
CA GLU A 225 0.64 8.83 -13.75
C GLU A 225 -0.83 9.12 -14.10
N ASP A 226 -1.72 9.13 -13.10
CA ASP A 226 -3.14 9.42 -13.29
C ASP A 226 -3.39 10.88 -13.64
N THR A 227 -2.79 11.83 -12.93
CA THR A 227 -2.91 13.26 -13.27
C THR A 227 -2.35 13.55 -14.66
N MET A 228 -1.24 12.94 -15.06
CA MET A 228 -0.70 13.05 -16.42
C MET A 228 -1.67 12.46 -17.45
N ARG A 229 -2.17 11.25 -17.21
CA ARG A 229 -3.05 10.56 -18.14
C ARG A 229 -4.35 11.34 -18.40
N TYR A 230 -4.89 12.00 -17.39
CA TYR A 230 -6.12 12.79 -17.46
C TYR A 230 -5.90 14.29 -17.75
N GLY A 231 -4.65 14.74 -17.90
CA GLY A 231 -4.31 16.15 -18.18
C GLY A 231 -4.49 17.08 -16.98
N LEU A 232 -4.62 16.56 -15.76
CA LEU A 232 -4.89 17.31 -14.53
C LEU A 232 -3.60 17.91 -13.91
N SER A 233 -2.87 18.67 -14.72
CA SER A 233 -1.60 19.33 -14.31
C SER A 233 -1.79 20.30 -13.14
N SER A 234 -2.96 20.94 -13.04
CA SER A 234 -3.30 21.87 -11.98
C SER A 234 -3.45 21.20 -10.61
N PHE A 235 -4.05 20.02 -10.58
CA PHE A 235 -4.15 19.19 -9.37
C PHE A 235 -2.78 18.70 -8.92
N TRP A 236 -1.94 18.27 -9.86
CA TRP A 236 -0.57 17.87 -9.59
C TRP A 236 0.26 19.01 -8.96
N ALA A 237 0.12 20.24 -9.46
CA ALA A 237 0.92 21.36 -8.99
C ALA A 237 0.43 21.97 -7.65
N SER A 238 -0.87 21.91 -7.37
CA SER A 238 -1.42 22.59 -6.18
C SER A 238 -1.23 21.82 -4.88
N GLY A 239 -1.25 20.49 -4.92
CA GLY A 239 -1.23 19.69 -3.71
C GLY A 239 -2.44 19.91 -2.78
N MET A 240 -2.27 19.55 -1.51
CA MET A 240 -3.30 19.75 -0.47
C MET A 240 -3.43 21.22 -0.06
N PRO A 241 -4.66 21.78 -0.03
CA PRO A 241 -4.89 23.17 0.38
C PRO A 241 -4.90 23.31 1.91
N TRP A 242 -3.72 23.25 2.54
CA TRP A 242 -3.58 23.20 4.00
C TRP A 242 -4.26 24.35 4.75
N GLU A 243 -4.26 25.56 4.20
CA GLU A 243 -4.91 26.73 4.81
C GLU A 243 -6.43 26.55 4.89
N LEU A 244 -7.05 26.14 3.78
CA LEU A 244 -8.48 25.86 3.74
C LEU A 244 -8.85 24.66 4.60
N ILE A 245 -8.03 23.60 4.61
CA ILE A 245 -8.25 22.41 5.45
C ILE A 245 -8.20 22.79 6.93
N ASN A 246 -7.17 23.52 7.35
CA ASN A 246 -7.01 23.95 8.74
C ASN A 246 -8.17 24.85 9.20
N THR A 247 -8.70 25.70 8.30
CA THR A 247 -9.83 26.59 8.54
C THR A 247 -11.17 25.84 8.61
N ALA A 248 -11.37 24.86 7.72
CA ALA A 248 -12.61 24.10 7.63
C ALA A 248 -12.79 23.12 8.81
N ILE A 249 -11.71 22.61 9.39
CA ILE A 249 -11.77 21.68 10.52
C ILE A 249 -11.81 22.47 11.85
N ALA A 250 -12.86 22.30 12.63
CA ALA A 250 -12.97 22.91 13.96
C ALA A 250 -12.08 22.21 15.01
N ASN A 251 -12.01 22.77 16.22
CA ASN A 251 -11.18 22.20 17.30
C ASN A 251 -11.70 20.86 17.83
N ASN A 252 -12.97 20.55 17.63
CA ASN A 252 -13.57 19.24 17.90
C ASN A 252 -13.47 18.29 16.68
N PHE A 253 -12.64 18.62 15.70
CA PHE A 253 -12.41 17.87 14.47
C PHE A 253 -13.61 17.73 13.52
N THR A 254 -14.72 18.44 13.77
CA THR A 254 -15.83 18.54 12.81
C THR A 254 -15.38 19.32 11.57
N TYR A 255 -15.65 18.76 10.39
CA TYR A 255 -15.41 19.41 9.11
C TYR A 255 -16.61 20.28 8.70
N ASN A 256 -16.41 21.59 8.69
CA ASN A 256 -17.44 22.58 8.42
C ASN A 256 -17.32 23.14 7.00
N ALA A 257 -18.40 23.06 6.23
CA ALA A 257 -18.54 23.68 4.92
C ALA A 257 -19.84 24.48 4.85
N SER A 258 -19.81 25.64 4.21
CA SER A 258 -21.01 26.49 4.03
C SER A 258 -22.04 25.79 3.13
N SER A 259 -23.31 26.16 3.26
CA SER A 259 -24.39 25.66 2.38
C SER A 259 -24.07 25.85 0.90
N ASP A 260 -23.40 26.96 0.55
CA ASP A 260 -23.02 27.27 -0.82
C ASP A 260 -21.94 26.31 -1.34
N THR A 261 -20.95 25.97 -0.51
CA THR A 261 -19.96 24.92 -0.84
C THR A 261 -20.64 23.57 -1.05
N GLN A 262 -21.58 23.22 -0.17
CA GLN A 262 -22.33 21.95 -0.27
C GLN A 262 -23.17 21.91 -1.56
N ALA A 263 -23.88 22.99 -1.89
CA ALA A 263 -24.66 23.12 -3.11
C ALA A 263 -23.77 23.07 -4.37
N ALA A 264 -22.61 23.73 -4.35
CA ALA A 264 -21.66 23.71 -5.45
C ALA A 264 -21.11 22.29 -5.71
N TRP A 265 -20.83 21.53 -4.65
CA TRP A 265 -20.45 20.12 -4.76
C TRP A 265 -21.54 19.28 -5.43
N VAL A 266 -22.79 19.40 -4.96
CA VAL A 266 -23.93 18.65 -5.50
C VAL A 266 -24.13 18.99 -6.97
N ALA A 267 -24.11 20.28 -7.32
CA ALA A 267 -24.26 20.75 -8.69
C ALA A 267 -23.14 20.25 -9.62
N LYS A 268 -21.90 20.18 -9.12
CA LYS A 268 -20.73 19.75 -9.91
C LYS A 268 -20.67 18.23 -10.10
N THR A 269 -21.00 17.46 -9.08
CA THR A 269 -20.73 16.01 -9.05
C THR A 269 -21.98 15.14 -9.22
N GLY A 270 -23.17 15.70 -9.00
CA GLY A 270 -24.42 14.94 -8.91
C GLY A 270 -24.49 14.03 -7.68
N ARG A 271 -23.60 14.21 -6.69
CA ARG A 271 -23.56 13.44 -5.44
C ARG A 271 -24.04 14.30 -4.28
N SER A 272 -24.74 13.70 -3.33
CA SER A 272 -25.08 14.33 -2.06
C SER A 272 -23.82 14.81 -1.33
N TRP A 273 -23.94 15.81 -0.45
CA TRP A 273 -22.80 16.31 0.32
C TRP A 273 -22.34 15.30 1.38
N GLN A 274 -23.28 14.66 2.07
CA GLN A 274 -22.98 13.57 2.98
C GLN A 274 -22.96 12.25 2.20
N ASN A 275 -22.00 11.39 2.52
CA ASN A 275 -21.86 10.09 1.88
C ASN A 275 -23.11 9.23 2.08
N GLN A 276 -23.70 9.27 3.28
CA GLN A 276 -24.85 8.47 3.68
C GLN A 276 -26.11 8.82 2.87
N ASP A 277 -26.19 10.06 2.38
CA ASP A 277 -27.34 10.59 1.64
C ASP A 277 -27.28 10.30 0.13
N ASP A 278 -26.19 9.70 -0.38
CA ASP A 278 -26.16 9.19 -1.74
C ASP A 278 -27.11 7.98 -1.90
N PRO A 279 -27.61 7.68 -3.13
CA PRO A 279 -28.52 6.56 -3.36
C PRO A 279 -28.03 5.22 -2.79
N PRO A 280 -28.94 4.33 -2.36
CA PRO A 280 -28.59 3.00 -1.85
C PRO A 280 -28.10 2.04 -2.95
N THR A 281 -28.21 2.45 -4.22
CA THR A 281 -27.72 1.74 -5.40
C THR A 281 -26.68 2.55 -6.17
N LYS A 282 -25.90 1.85 -7.00
CA LYS A 282 -25.00 2.42 -8.00
C LYS A 282 -25.44 1.98 -9.39
N THR A 283 -25.61 2.95 -10.30
CA THR A 283 -25.84 2.67 -11.71
C THR A 283 -24.56 2.15 -12.37
N LEU A 284 -24.65 0.98 -13.00
CA LEU A 284 -23.53 0.33 -13.68
C LEU A 284 -23.93 -0.03 -15.11
N LYS A 285 -22.97 0.03 -16.05
CA LYS A 285 -23.17 -0.44 -17.42
C LYS A 285 -22.85 -1.92 -17.49
N CYS A 286 -23.68 -2.73 -18.15
CA CYS A 286 -23.34 -4.11 -18.42
C CYS A 286 -22.12 -4.19 -19.38
N PRO A 287 -21.04 -4.90 -19.03
CA PRO A 287 -19.94 -5.20 -19.94
C PRO A 287 -20.37 -5.81 -21.29
N TYR A 288 -21.41 -6.65 -21.31
CA TYR A 288 -21.83 -7.41 -22.51
C TYR A 288 -22.86 -6.71 -23.40
N CYS A 289 -23.56 -5.69 -22.91
CA CYS A 289 -24.66 -5.06 -23.66
C CYS A 289 -24.80 -3.57 -23.30
N PRO A 290 -25.55 -2.76 -24.07
CA PRO A 290 -25.61 -1.33 -23.83
C PRO A 290 -26.44 -0.91 -22.60
N VAL A 291 -27.15 -1.85 -21.96
CA VAL A 291 -28.07 -1.58 -20.85
C VAL A 291 -27.32 -1.23 -19.56
N ARG A 292 -27.92 -0.33 -18.78
CA ARG A 292 -27.52 0.02 -17.41
C ARG A 292 -28.44 -0.62 -16.39
N TYR A 293 -27.93 -0.93 -15.21
CA TYR A 293 -28.68 -1.53 -14.11
C TYR A 293 -28.25 -0.87 -12.79
N GLU A 294 -29.13 -0.97 -11.80
CA GLU A 294 -28.88 -0.52 -10.43
C GLU A 294 -28.39 -1.69 -9.60
N ALA A 295 -27.17 -1.59 -9.06
CA ALA A 295 -26.64 -2.54 -8.09
C ALA A 295 -26.75 -1.96 -6.68
N PRO A 296 -27.25 -2.70 -5.67
CA PRO A 296 -27.18 -2.22 -4.30
C PRO A 296 -25.71 -2.07 -3.87
N TRP A 297 -25.44 -1.10 -2.99
CA TRP A 297 -24.10 -0.95 -2.41
C TRP A 297 -23.70 -2.15 -1.56
N THR A 298 -24.65 -2.72 -0.81
CA THR A 298 -24.42 -3.93 -0.02
C THR A 298 -25.67 -4.79 0.04
N THR A 299 -25.47 -6.10 0.15
CA THR A 299 -26.50 -7.10 0.46
C THR A 299 -26.33 -7.71 1.85
N CYS A 300 -25.42 -7.18 2.68
CA CYS A 300 -25.25 -7.65 4.06
C CYS A 300 -26.27 -7.05 5.05
N GLY A 301 -27.06 -6.06 4.61
CA GLY A 301 -28.11 -5.43 5.42
C GLY A 301 -29.47 -6.12 5.32
N LYS A 302 -30.45 -5.63 6.09
CA LYS A 302 -31.89 -5.95 5.90
C LYS A 302 -32.53 -4.98 4.91
N ASP A 303 -33.51 -5.43 4.14
CA ASP A 303 -34.36 -4.54 3.33
C ASP A 303 -35.40 -3.79 4.19
N ASP A 304 -36.08 -2.82 3.59
CA ASP A 304 -37.12 -1.99 4.25
C ASP A 304 -38.32 -2.81 4.78
N SER A 305 -38.47 -4.06 4.32
CA SER A 305 -39.50 -4.99 4.78
C SER A 305 -39.05 -5.90 5.93
N GLY A 306 -37.80 -5.74 6.39
CA GLY A 306 -37.16 -6.58 7.41
C GLY A 306 -36.67 -7.94 6.89
N GLY A 307 -36.73 -8.18 5.58
CA GLY A 307 -36.20 -9.36 4.92
C GLY A 307 -34.67 -9.32 4.82
N SER A 308 -34.01 -10.43 5.14
CA SER A 308 -32.57 -10.56 4.94
C SER A 308 -32.26 -10.71 3.44
N TYR A 309 -31.32 -9.91 2.91
CA TYR A 309 -30.77 -10.09 1.58
C TYR A 309 -29.86 -11.34 1.56
N ARG A 310 -30.42 -12.54 1.34
CA ARG A 310 -29.78 -13.77 0.81
C ARG A 310 -28.45 -14.33 1.42
N SER A 311 -27.61 -13.59 2.16
CA SER A 311 -26.31 -14.05 2.68
C SER A 311 -26.26 -13.98 4.21
N ASN A 312 -25.94 -15.10 4.86
CA ASN A 312 -25.64 -15.16 6.30
C ASN A 312 -24.15 -14.82 6.58
N ASP A 313 -23.50 -14.01 5.74
CA ASP A 313 -22.10 -13.60 5.91
C ASP A 313 -21.93 -12.07 5.76
N LEU A 314 -20.76 -11.54 6.13
CA LEU A 314 -20.40 -10.13 5.90
C LEU A 314 -19.73 -9.90 4.55
N ILE A 315 -19.70 -10.91 3.68
CA ILE A 315 -19.03 -10.81 2.39
C ILE A 315 -19.94 -10.07 1.41
N GLY A 316 -21.17 -10.56 1.21
CA GLY A 316 -22.20 -9.95 0.36
C GLY A 316 -21.91 -9.98 -1.16
N GLU A 317 -22.88 -9.53 -1.95
CA GLU A 317 -22.89 -9.56 -3.42
C GLU A 317 -23.16 -8.19 -4.09
N GLY A 318 -23.36 -7.14 -3.31
CA GLY A 318 -23.50 -5.75 -3.80
C GLY A 318 -22.23 -5.17 -4.40
N TYR A 319 -22.32 -3.98 -4.99
CA TYR A 319 -21.16 -3.34 -5.63
C TYR A 319 -20.04 -2.98 -4.64
N GLY A 320 -20.38 -2.62 -3.40
CA GLY A 320 -19.44 -2.36 -2.31
C GLY A 320 -19.01 -3.62 -1.55
N ASP A 321 -19.54 -4.78 -1.90
CA ASP A 321 -19.31 -6.04 -1.20
C ASP A 321 -18.15 -6.87 -1.80
N GLY A 322 -17.74 -7.88 -1.06
CA GLY A 322 -16.61 -8.74 -1.38
C GLY A 322 -16.74 -9.56 -2.66
N LYS A 323 -17.96 -10.06 -2.93
CA LYS A 323 -18.26 -10.96 -4.05
C LYS A 323 -19.31 -10.36 -4.98
N PHE A 324 -19.08 -9.14 -5.46
CA PHE A 324 -19.97 -8.49 -6.43
C PHE A 324 -20.43 -9.47 -7.51
N SER A 325 -21.75 -9.64 -7.65
CA SER A 325 -22.36 -10.64 -8.52
C SER A 325 -23.78 -10.23 -8.90
N PHE A 326 -24.10 -10.19 -10.18
CA PHE A 326 -25.49 -10.06 -10.65
C PHE A 326 -25.68 -10.59 -12.08
N VAL A 327 -26.92 -10.88 -12.44
CA VAL A 327 -27.30 -11.29 -13.79
C VAL A 327 -27.97 -10.12 -14.51
N CYS A 328 -27.50 -9.78 -15.71
CA CYS A 328 -28.14 -8.72 -16.50
C CYS A 328 -29.48 -9.21 -17.05
N MET A 329 -30.58 -8.54 -16.70
CA MET A 329 -31.92 -8.94 -17.15
C MET A 329 -32.15 -8.76 -18.67
N SER A 330 -31.32 -7.96 -19.34
CA SER A 330 -31.46 -7.72 -20.79
C SER A 330 -30.77 -8.79 -21.64
N CYS A 331 -29.53 -9.15 -21.32
CA CYS A 331 -28.75 -10.11 -22.12
C CYS A 331 -28.55 -11.48 -21.44
N GLY A 332 -29.02 -11.66 -20.20
CA GLY A 332 -28.87 -12.89 -19.42
C GLY A 332 -27.45 -13.19 -18.93
N GLN A 333 -26.46 -12.34 -19.26
CA GLN A 333 -25.07 -12.59 -18.91
C GLN A 333 -24.79 -12.31 -17.43
N HIS A 334 -23.95 -13.15 -16.84
CA HIS A 334 -23.48 -13.00 -15.47
C HIS A 334 -22.32 -12.02 -15.39
N ASN A 335 -22.38 -11.13 -14.41
CA ASN A 335 -21.39 -10.11 -14.17
C ASN A 335 -20.91 -10.27 -12.73
N TYR A 336 -19.60 -10.24 -12.59
CA TYR A 336 -18.90 -10.56 -11.37
C TYR A 336 -17.71 -9.61 -11.22
N LYS A 337 -17.11 -9.58 -10.04
CA LYS A 337 -16.06 -8.63 -9.67
C LYS A 337 -14.86 -8.61 -10.62
N GLU A 338 -14.33 -9.78 -10.97
CA GLU A 338 -13.16 -9.91 -11.85
C GLU A 338 -13.45 -9.40 -13.26
N LEU A 339 -14.70 -9.52 -13.73
CA LEU A 339 -15.13 -9.00 -15.03
C LEU A 339 -15.05 -7.47 -15.08
N LEU A 340 -15.27 -6.76 -13.96
CA LEU A 340 -15.16 -5.30 -13.92
C LEU A 340 -13.73 -4.85 -14.27
N SER A 341 -12.73 -5.62 -13.84
CA SER A 341 -11.32 -5.35 -14.16
C SER A 341 -11.02 -5.58 -15.65
N VAL A 342 -11.59 -6.63 -16.24
CA VAL A 342 -11.52 -6.87 -17.69
C VAL A 342 -12.22 -5.75 -18.46
N SER A 343 -13.39 -5.33 -18.01
CA SER A 343 -14.16 -4.23 -18.61
C SER A 343 -13.34 -2.93 -18.61
N LYS A 344 -12.68 -2.59 -17.50
CA LYS A 344 -11.72 -1.47 -17.43
C LYS A 344 -10.58 -1.63 -18.45
N PHE A 345 -9.97 -2.82 -18.54
CA PHE A 345 -8.91 -3.09 -19.51
C PHE A 345 -9.37 -2.89 -20.96
N LEU A 346 -10.56 -3.37 -21.30
CA LEU A 346 -11.14 -3.20 -22.64
C LEU A 346 -11.46 -1.73 -22.93
N HIS A 347 -11.97 -1.00 -21.94
CA HIS A 347 -12.20 0.43 -22.07
C HIS A 347 -10.91 1.20 -22.37
N ASP A 348 -9.85 0.97 -21.59
CA ASP A 348 -8.54 1.60 -21.82
C ASP A 348 -7.93 1.17 -23.16
N THR A 349 -8.13 -0.09 -23.57
CA THR A 349 -7.73 -0.59 -24.90
C THR A 349 -8.47 0.14 -26.01
N ALA A 350 -9.76 0.39 -25.86
CA ALA A 350 -10.54 1.16 -26.83
C ALA A 350 -10.02 2.60 -26.95
N LEU A 351 -9.69 3.25 -25.83
CA LEU A 351 -9.06 4.58 -25.83
C LEU A 351 -7.69 4.57 -26.51
N LEU A 352 -6.88 3.53 -26.29
CA LEU A 352 -5.59 3.37 -26.96
C LEU A 352 -5.72 3.22 -28.48
N LEU A 353 -6.73 2.47 -28.93
CA LEU A 353 -6.97 2.17 -30.33
C LEU A 353 -7.61 3.33 -31.10
N ASN A 354 -8.57 4.01 -30.46
CA ASN A 354 -9.39 5.03 -31.12
C ASN A 354 -8.84 6.44 -30.94
N ASN A 355 -8.19 6.71 -29.81
CA ASN A 355 -7.76 8.06 -29.40
C ASN A 355 -6.25 8.15 -29.10
N SER A 356 -5.50 7.06 -29.29
CA SER A 356 -4.07 6.99 -28.98
C SER A 356 -3.72 7.35 -27.53
N VAL A 357 -4.65 7.15 -26.59
CA VAL A 357 -4.41 7.33 -25.16
C VAL A 357 -3.57 6.15 -24.65
N PRO A 358 -2.40 6.37 -24.04
CA PRO A 358 -1.53 5.29 -23.59
C PRO A 358 -2.20 4.47 -22.47
N MET A 359 -1.90 3.17 -22.44
CA MET A 359 -2.36 2.32 -21.33
C MET A 359 -1.71 2.79 -20.02
N PRO A 360 -2.44 2.81 -18.90
CA PRO A 360 -1.87 2.91 -17.56
C PRO A 360 -0.66 1.99 -17.36
N GLY A 361 0.35 2.43 -16.59
CA GLY A 361 1.61 1.71 -16.40
C GLY A 361 2.64 1.82 -17.53
N THR A 362 2.32 2.54 -18.63
CA THR A 362 3.22 2.76 -19.78
C THR A 362 3.73 4.20 -19.93
N ILE A 363 3.30 5.10 -19.04
CA ILE A 363 3.53 6.55 -19.14
C ILE A 363 4.89 6.91 -18.53
N LEU A 364 5.17 6.48 -17.30
CA LEU A 364 6.42 6.79 -16.60
C LEU A 364 7.53 5.77 -16.90
N ASN A 365 8.79 6.21 -16.91
CA ASN A 365 9.92 5.28 -16.91
C ASN A 365 9.80 4.36 -15.67
N PRO A 366 9.79 3.01 -15.84
CA PRO A 366 9.46 2.11 -14.75
C PRO A 366 10.50 2.11 -13.61
N GLN A 367 11.76 2.46 -13.89
CA GLN A 367 12.81 2.59 -12.89
C GLN A 367 12.84 3.96 -12.24
N GLN A 368 12.80 5.01 -13.03
CA GLN A 368 13.03 6.36 -12.54
C GLN A 368 11.77 7.00 -11.97
N GLY A 369 10.59 6.55 -12.39
CA GLY A 369 9.30 7.14 -12.04
C GLY A 369 9.04 8.50 -12.68
N ARG A 370 9.71 8.80 -13.79
CA ARG A 370 9.67 10.13 -14.43
C ARG A 370 9.18 10.01 -15.87
N PRO A 371 8.61 11.07 -16.45
CA PRO A 371 8.52 11.21 -17.90
C PRO A 371 9.93 11.16 -18.48
N GLU A 372 10.11 10.46 -19.60
CA GLU A 372 11.42 10.35 -20.25
C GLU A 372 11.26 10.28 -21.77
N ARG A 373 12.15 11.00 -22.46
CA ARG A 373 12.40 10.81 -23.89
C ARG A 373 13.68 9.99 -24.06
N ASP A 374 13.61 8.87 -24.76
CA ASP A 374 14.81 8.11 -25.11
C ASP A 374 15.54 8.82 -26.26
N VAL A 375 16.76 9.30 -25.99
CA VAL A 375 17.55 10.13 -26.93
C VAL A 375 18.24 9.25 -27.99
N VAL A 376 18.28 7.93 -27.79
CA VAL A 376 19.15 7.00 -28.54
C VAL A 376 18.48 6.40 -29.79
N ARG A 377 17.16 6.52 -29.96
CA ARG A 377 16.45 6.00 -31.14
C ARG A 377 15.56 7.09 -31.73
N SER A 378 15.98 7.67 -32.86
CA SER A 378 15.33 8.83 -33.50
C SER A 378 13.98 8.53 -34.18
N THR A 379 13.34 7.39 -33.89
CA THR A 379 12.01 7.05 -34.39
C THR A 379 11.11 6.77 -33.18
N ALA A 380 10.06 7.57 -33.02
CA ALA A 380 9.11 7.52 -31.91
C ALA A 380 8.48 6.13 -31.67
N ASP A 381 8.55 5.21 -32.63
CA ASP A 381 7.87 3.92 -32.59
C ASP A 381 8.50 2.84 -31.69
N ASN A 382 9.66 3.09 -31.07
CA ASN A 382 10.43 2.02 -30.42
C ASN A 382 10.83 2.26 -28.96
N PHE A 383 10.08 3.09 -28.22
CA PHE A 383 10.32 3.24 -26.77
C PHE A 383 10.04 1.92 -26.04
N PRO A 384 10.96 1.43 -25.20
CA PRO A 384 10.74 0.17 -24.48
C PRO A 384 9.51 0.18 -23.57
N ARG A 385 9.21 1.32 -22.92
CA ARG A 385 8.09 1.47 -21.99
C ARG A 385 6.70 1.39 -22.64
N THR A 386 6.59 1.79 -23.91
CA THR A 386 5.33 1.74 -24.68
C THR A 386 5.17 0.42 -25.46
N PHE A 387 6.05 -0.57 -25.23
CA PHE A 387 5.88 -1.92 -25.77
C PHE A 387 4.48 -2.50 -25.51
N PRO A 388 3.86 -2.37 -24.31
CA PRO A 388 2.53 -2.91 -24.08
C PRO A 388 1.47 -2.30 -25.00
N ASN A 389 1.55 -1.00 -25.27
CA ASN A 389 0.65 -0.31 -26.21
C ASN A 389 0.78 -0.92 -27.63
N ARG A 390 2.02 -1.10 -28.11
CA ARG A 390 2.27 -1.72 -29.43
C ARG A 390 1.83 -3.18 -29.49
N MET A 391 2.07 -3.94 -28.43
CA MET A 391 1.65 -5.34 -28.30
C MET A 391 0.13 -5.45 -28.42
N ILE A 392 -0.61 -4.59 -27.75
CA ILE A 392 -2.08 -4.53 -27.85
C ILE A 392 -2.49 -4.21 -29.29
N ARG A 393 -1.95 -3.14 -29.90
CA ARG A 393 -2.34 -2.74 -31.26
C ARG A 393 -2.02 -3.79 -32.33
N LYS A 394 -0.84 -4.38 -32.28
CA LYS A 394 -0.29 -5.20 -33.37
C LYS A 394 -0.56 -6.70 -33.21
N ALA A 395 -0.67 -7.20 -31.99
CA ALA A 395 -0.75 -8.64 -31.73
C ALA A 395 -2.05 -9.07 -31.04
N LEU A 396 -2.60 -8.24 -30.14
CA LEU A 396 -3.70 -8.68 -29.27
C LEU A 396 -5.06 -8.03 -29.58
N ARG A 397 -5.11 -7.01 -30.44
CA ARG A 397 -6.32 -6.19 -30.72
C ARG A 397 -7.57 -7.04 -30.93
N ILE A 398 -7.53 -8.00 -31.85
CA ILE A 398 -8.69 -8.81 -32.22
C ILE A 398 -9.08 -9.70 -31.04
N LYS A 399 -8.13 -10.50 -30.52
CA LYS A 399 -8.36 -11.43 -29.40
C LYS A 399 -8.94 -10.75 -28.16
N ILE A 400 -8.49 -9.54 -27.85
CA ILE A 400 -8.93 -8.77 -26.67
C ILE A 400 -10.34 -8.21 -26.89
N MET A 401 -10.62 -7.60 -28.03
CA MET A 401 -11.93 -7.01 -28.32
C MET A 401 -13.05 -8.05 -28.49
N GLU A 402 -12.70 -9.32 -28.72
CA GLU A 402 -13.64 -10.44 -28.82
C GLU A 402 -14.01 -11.05 -27.45
N LEU A 403 -13.31 -10.69 -26.36
CA LEU A 403 -13.55 -11.30 -25.04
C LEU A 403 -14.99 -11.11 -24.52
N ILE A 404 -15.60 -9.95 -24.77
CA ILE A 404 -16.90 -9.55 -24.22
C ILE A 404 -17.88 -9.19 -25.36
N GLN A 405 -17.96 -10.03 -26.41
CA GLN A 405 -18.93 -9.83 -27.49
C GLN A 405 -20.30 -10.49 -27.23
N PRO A 406 -21.42 -9.85 -27.61
CA PRO A 406 -22.74 -10.46 -27.54
C PRO A 406 -22.80 -11.73 -28.41
N GLY A 407 -23.06 -12.89 -27.81
CA GLY A 407 -23.34 -14.14 -28.53
C GLY A 407 -22.14 -15.00 -28.95
N GLY A 408 -20.91 -14.69 -28.53
CA GLY A 408 -19.73 -15.49 -28.93
C GLY A 408 -18.39 -15.17 -28.25
N GLY A 409 -18.39 -14.43 -27.13
CA GLY A 409 -17.17 -14.11 -26.38
C GLY A 409 -16.66 -15.25 -25.47
N HIS A 410 -15.58 -14.98 -24.74
CA HIS A 410 -15.05 -15.92 -23.75
C HIS A 410 -16.11 -16.15 -22.64
N PRO A 411 -16.33 -17.39 -22.15
CA PRO A 411 -17.43 -17.69 -21.25
C PRO A 411 -17.31 -17.04 -19.86
N HIS A 412 -16.08 -16.84 -19.38
CA HIS A 412 -15.81 -16.24 -18.07
C HIS A 412 -14.46 -15.49 -18.08
N PRO A 413 -14.36 -14.32 -18.75
CA PRO A 413 -13.09 -13.63 -18.90
C PRO A 413 -12.66 -12.95 -17.60
N THR A 414 -11.40 -13.19 -17.22
CA THR A 414 -10.73 -12.54 -16.09
C THR A 414 -9.41 -11.90 -16.56
N MET A 415 -8.73 -11.20 -15.66
CA MET A 415 -7.38 -10.72 -15.97
C MET A 415 -6.37 -11.85 -16.20
N ASP A 416 -6.63 -13.08 -15.71
CA ASP A 416 -5.85 -14.27 -16.10
C ASP A 416 -6.02 -14.60 -17.59
N THR A 417 -7.23 -14.46 -18.14
CA THR A 417 -7.45 -14.63 -19.59
C THR A 417 -6.56 -13.69 -20.41
N ILE A 418 -6.51 -12.40 -20.04
CA ILE A 418 -5.65 -11.40 -20.71
C ILE A 418 -4.16 -11.72 -20.47
N LYS A 419 -3.80 -12.13 -19.26
CA LYS A 419 -2.43 -12.56 -18.94
C LYS A 419 -1.99 -13.70 -19.85
N PHE A 420 -2.80 -14.74 -20.04
CA PHE A 420 -2.45 -15.84 -20.96
C PHE A 420 -2.24 -15.36 -22.39
N LEU A 421 -3.09 -14.46 -22.90
CA LEU A 421 -2.90 -13.86 -24.23
C LEU A 421 -1.57 -13.10 -24.33
N ILE A 422 -1.20 -12.34 -23.31
CA ILE A 422 0.10 -11.65 -23.24
C ILE A 422 1.25 -12.67 -23.21
N GLU A 423 1.11 -13.75 -22.44
CA GLU A 423 2.12 -14.81 -22.35
C GLU A 423 2.39 -15.52 -23.67
N GLU A 424 1.36 -15.74 -24.50
CA GLU A 424 1.53 -16.28 -25.85
C GLU A 424 2.46 -15.39 -26.68
N VAL A 425 2.29 -14.07 -26.59
CA VAL A 425 3.12 -13.10 -27.31
C VAL A 425 4.53 -13.03 -26.74
N THR A 426 4.69 -13.01 -25.41
CA THR A 426 6.01 -12.86 -24.77
C THR A 426 6.89 -14.11 -24.88
N LYS A 427 6.30 -15.29 -25.15
CA LYS A 427 7.03 -16.54 -25.42
C LYS A 427 7.52 -16.62 -26.88
N ASP A 428 6.92 -15.86 -27.81
CA ASP A 428 7.29 -15.83 -29.22
C ASP A 428 8.25 -14.66 -29.54
N ASN A 429 9.55 -14.97 -29.66
CA ASN A 429 10.57 -13.99 -30.06
C ASN A 429 10.31 -13.39 -31.46
N GLY A 430 9.67 -14.13 -32.36
CA GLY A 430 9.26 -13.64 -33.68
C GLY A 430 8.17 -12.58 -33.58
N ALA A 431 7.16 -12.82 -32.73
CA ALA A 431 6.11 -11.84 -32.41
C ALA A 431 6.70 -10.58 -31.76
N ILE A 432 7.56 -10.72 -30.74
CA ILE A 432 8.24 -9.59 -30.09
C ILE A 432 9.03 -8.75 -31.12
N ARG A 433 9.77 -9.41 -32.01
CA ARG A 433 10.53 -8.75 -33.08
C ARG A 433 9.62 -7.97 -34.03
N SER A 434 8.49 -8.57 -34.42
CA SER A 434 7.48 -7.95 -35.29
C SER A 434 6.88 -6.71 -34.62
N ILE A 435 6.52 -6.79 -33.34
CA ILE A 435 5.94 -5.68 -32.57
C ILE A 435 6.88 -4.47 -32.53
N ASP A 436 8.17 -4.70 -32.30
CA ASP A 436 9.21 -3.66 -32.26
C ASP A 436 9.74 -3.25 -33.66
N ASN A 437 9.13 -3.74 -34.75
CA ASN A 437 9.59 -3.48 -36.11
C ASN A 437 11.10 -3.75 -36.29
N ALA A 438 11.64 -4.74 -35.58
CA ALA A 438 13.08 -5.01 -35.58
C ALA A 438 13.49 -5.81 -36.83
N PRO A 439 14.64 -5.49 -37.48
CA PRO A 439 15.06 -6.15 -38.71
C PRO A 439 15.19 -7.67 -38.59
N ALA A 440 14.79 -8.40 -39.64
CA ALA A 440 14.75 -9.86 -39.68
C ALA A 440 16.12 -10.55 -39.43
N HIS A 441 17.23 -9.86 -39.72
CA HIS A 441 18.58 -10.39 -39.49
C HIS A 441 18.95 -10.53 -38.00
N ARG A 442 18.22 -9.86 -37.09
CA ARG A 442 18.38 -10.06 -35.64
C ARG A 442 17.66 -11.33 -35.20
N ARG A 443 18.34 -12.47 -35.37
CA ARG A 443 17.81 -13.81 -35.04
C ARG A 443 17.56 -14.01 -33.54
N ASN A 444 18.38 -13.39 -32.69
CA ASN A 444 18.21 -13.41 -31.22
C ASN A 444 17.62 -12.07 -30.75
N TYR A 445 16.31 -11.92 -30.86
CA TYR A 445 15.59 -10.72 -30.40
C TYR A 445 14.67 -11.10 -29.24
N GLY A 446 14.89 -10.51 -28.07
CA GLY A 446 14.10 -10.76 -26.87
C GLY A 446 13.61 -9.46 -26.26
N MET A 447 12.56 -9.57 -25.43
CA MET A 447 11.93 -8.43 -24.78
C MET A 447 12.92 -7.67 -23.89
N GLN A 448 13.01 -6.34 -24.06
CA GLN A 448 13.91 -5.49 -23.27
C GLN A 448 13.46 -5.39 -21.81
N ARG A 449 14.38 -5.09 -20.87
CA ARG A 449 14.09 -5.00 -19.43
C ARG A 449 12.94 -4.04 -19.11
N ASN A 450 12.96 -2.84 -19.70
CA ASN A 450 11.93 -1.82 -19.46
C ASN A 450 10.59 -2.23 -20.07
N SER A 451 10.59 -2.91 -21.22
CA SER A 451 9.38 -3.49 -21.79
C SER A 451 8.75 -4.51 -20.85
N ARG A 452 9.55 -5.43 -20.28
CA ARG A 452 9.07 -6.40 -19.29
C ARG A 452 8.48 -5.71 -18.05
N LEU A 453 9.17 -4.69 -17.53
CA LEU A 453 8.72 -3.93 -16.36
C LEU A 453 7.43 -3.16 -16.65
N SER A 454 7.33 -2.49 -17.80
CA SER A 454 6.11 -1.76 -18.20
C SER A 454 4.94 -2.69 -18.47
N THR A 455 5.14 -3.89 -19.03
CA THR A 455 4.07 -4.90 -19.14
C THR A 455 3.54 -5.29 -17.76
N ARG A 456 4.42 -5.53 -16.78
CA ARG A 456 3.99 -5.83 -15.40
C ARG A 456 3.26 -4.67 -14.75
N LYS A 457 3.78 -3.44 -14.90
CA LYS A 457 3.13 -2.23 -14.38
C LYS A 457 1.76 -2.00 -14.99
N MET A 458 1.61 -2.21 -16.30
CA MET A 458 0.30 -2.14 -16.96
C MET A 458 -0.64 -3.18 -16.36
N MET A 459 -0.23 -4.45 -16.27
CA MET A 459 -1.06 -5.52 -15.71
C MET A 459 -1.49 -5.24 -14.26
N SER A 460 -0.61 -4.67 -13.43
CA SER A 460 -0.97 -4.33 -12.05
C SER A 460 -2.02 -3.22 -11.94
N ARG A 461 -2.28 -2.42 -13.00
CA ARG A 461 -3.36 -1.40 -13.02
C ARG A 461 -4.75 -1.99 -13.18
N TYR A 462 -4.85 -3.30 -13.41
CA TYR A 462 -6.11 -4.01 -13.62
C TYR A 462 -6.26 -5.21 -12.69
N TRP A 463 -5.20 -5.58 -11.96
CA TRP A 463 -5.27 -6.74 -11.09
C TRP A 463 -6.06 -6.39 -9.82
N GLU A 464 -7.26 -6.95 -9.70
CA GLU A 464 -8.21 -6.65 -8.60
C GLU A 464 -8.50 -5.13 -8.44
N ASN A 465 -8.34 -4.38 -9.54
CA ASN A 465 -8.59 -2.94 -9.58
C ASN A 465 -9.39 -2.61 -10.85
N PHE A 466 -10.64 -2.24 -10.62
CA PHE A 466 -11.59 -1.84 -11.64
C PHE A 466 -11.97 -0.35 -11.57
N SER A 467 -11.39 0.41 -10.62
CA SER A 467 -11.49 1.87 -10.59
C SER A 467 -10.65 2.48 -11.71
N PRO A 468 -10.92 3.71 -12.19
CA PRO A 468 -10.10 4.33 -13.24
C PRO A 468 -8.65 4.64 -12.83
N PHE A 469 -8.35 4.58 -11.54
CA PHE A 469 -7.07 4.98 -10.97
C PHE A 469 -6.01 3.87 -11.06
N ALA A 470 -4.74 4.27 -11.06
CA ALA A 470 -3.59 3.38 -11.07
C ALA A 470 -3.47 2.51 -9.80
N LEU A 471 -4.20 2.87 -8.74
CA LEU A 471 -4.20 2.24 -7.42
C LEU A 471 -5.62 1.78 -7.04
N ASP A 472 -5.73 0.65 -6.33
CA ASP A 472 -6.97 0.31 -5.61
C ASP A 472 -7.11 1.25 -4.39
N LEU A 473 -7.85 2.34 -4.60
CA LEU A 473 -7.98 3.41 -3.61
C LEU A 473 -8.69 2.95 -2.33
N CYS A 474 -9.64 2.01 -2.37
CA CYS A 474 -10.26 1.56 -1.11
C CYS A 474 -9.29 0.74 -0.28
N GLY A 475 -8.60 -0.23 -0.88
CA GLY A 475 -7.57 -0.97 -0.18
C GLY A 475 -6.50 -0.05 0.39
N ALA A 476 -6.11 0.99 -0.35
CA ALA A 476 -5.17 2.00 0.10
C ALA A 476 -5.72 2.83 1.28
N VAL A 477 -6.98 3.28 1.24
CA VAL A 477 -7.61 4.04 2.34
C VAL A 477 -7.71 3.19 3.60
N MET A 478 -8.09 1.91 3.48
CA MET A 478 -8.12 0.98 4.60
C MET A 478 -6.74 0.86 5.27
N ARG A 479 -5.68 0.68 4.47
CA ARG A 479 -4.29 0.64 4.96
C ARG A 479 -3.86 1.96 5.61
N GLN A 480 -4.14 3.10 4.97
CA GLN A 480 -3.83 4.42 5.54
C GLN A 480 -4.56 4.67 6.86
N GLY A 481 -5.77 4.10 7.05
CA GLY A 481 -6.50 4.16 8.31
C GLY A 481 -5.72 3.65 9.53
N ILE A 482 -4.77 2.73 9.35
CA ILE A 482 -3.89 2.22 10.42
C ILE A 482 -2.90 3.30 10.85
N PHE A 483 -2.32 4.02 9.89
CA PHE A 483 -1.44 5.15 10.17
C PHE A 483 -2.21 6.25 10.88
N VAL A 484 -3.38 6.62 10.36
CA VAL A 484 -4.27 7.63 10.98
C VAL A 484 -4.56 7.30 12.44
N GLU A 485 -5.01 6.08 12.73
CA GLU A 485 -5.32 5.62 14.09
C GLU A 485 -4.09 5.69 15.02
N LYS A 486 -2.92 5.24 14.55
CA LYS A 486 -1.67 5.34 15.33
C LYS A 486 -1.28 6.79 15.61
N MET A 487 -1.43 7.70 14.65
CA MET A 487 -1.10 9.11 14.83
C MET A 487 -2.04 9.81 15.80
N VAL A 488 -3.34 9.46 15.75
CA VAL A 488 -4.34 9.98 16.69
C VAL A 488 -4.10 9.46 18.10
N ASN A 489 -3.77 8.17 18.27
CA ASN A 489 -3.48 7.59 19.58
C ASN A 489 -2.20 8.15 20.23
N LEU A 490 -1.20 8.54 19.44
CA LEU A 490 -0.02 9.27 19.93
C LEU A 490 -0.34 10.69 20.41
N ASP A 491 -1.44 11.25 19.90
CA ASP A 491 -2.04 12.51 20.30
C ASP A 491 -1.09 13.71 20.39
N TRP A 492 -0.10 13.77 19.48
CA TRP A 492 0.89 14.86 19.46
C TRP A 492 0.26 16.24 19.24
N LEU A 493 -0.95 16.29 18.69
CA LEU A 493 -1.65 17.53 18.43
C LEU A 493 -2.06 18.23 19.74
N HIS A 494 -2.43 17.49 20.78
CA HIS A 494 -2.75 18.05 22.10
C HIS A 494 -1.51 18.13 23.03
N SER A 495 -0.32 17.75 22.55
CA SER A 495 0.89 17.83 23.36
C SER A 495 1.30 19.29 23.60
N PRO A 496 1.65 19.70 24.83
CA PRO A 496 2.22 21.03 25.08
C PRO A 496 3.55 21.26 24.34
N SER A 497 4.17 20.19 23.86
CA SER A 497 5.44 20.22 23.13
C SER A 497 5.28 20.07 21.60
N ALA A 498 4.04 20.11 21.07
CA ALA A 498 3.71 19.78 19.68
C ALA A 498 4.65 20.41 18.65
N LYS A 499 4.92 21.73 18.73
CA LYS A 499 5.84 22.45 17.83
C LYS A 499 7.27 21.88 17.89
N SER A 500 7.81 21.70 19.09
CA SER A 500 9.14 21.10 19.27
C SER A 500 9.21 19.67 18.74
N THR A 501 8.11 18.92 18.87
CA THR A 501 7.98 17.56 18.33
C THR A 501 8.04 17.58 16.81
N MET A 502 7.36 18.54 16.16
CA MET A 502 7.43 18.73 14.71
C MET A 502 8.86 19.09 14.25
N GLN A 503 9.57 19.95 14.98
CA GLN A 503 10.97 20.29 14.68
C GLN A 503 11.89 19.07 14.69
N ARG A 504 11.77 18.23 15.73
CA ARG A 504 12.57 17.00 15.88
C ARG A 504 12.30 16.02 14.74
N LEU A 505 11.03 15.78 14.40
CA LEU A 505 10.69 14.83 13.33
C LEU A 505 11.09 15.34 11.95
N ILE A 506 11.02 16.65 11.68
CA ILE A 506 11.48 17.24 10.40
C ILE A 506 13.00 17.04 10.24
N LYS A 507 13.78 17.29 11.30
CA LYS A 507 15.22 17.02 11.32
C LYS A 507 15.52 15.53 11.07
N LYS A 508 14.77 14.65 11.73
CA LYS A 508 14.89 13.19 11.55
C LYS A 508 14.52 12.75 10.14
N TYR A 509 13.52 13.37 9.51
CA TYR A 509 13.14 13.14 8.12
C TYR A 509 14.21 13.57 7.12
N GLN A 510 14.85 14.72 7.33
CA GLN A 510 15.99 15.15 6.49
C GLN A 510 17.14 14.14 6.54
N ARG A 511 17.44 13.61 7.73
CA ARG A 511 18.42 12.53 7.94
C ARG A 511 18.00 11.23 7.26
N PHE A 512 16.71 10.88 7.32
CA PHE A 512 16.15 9.73 6.62
C PHE A 512 16.31 9.84 5.09
N LEU A 513 16.02 11.00 4.50
CA LEU A 513 16.24 11.26 3.07
C LEU A 513 17.72 11.13 2.67
N PHE A 514 18.64 11.56 3.54
CA PHE A 514 20.07 11.38 3.30
C PHE A 514 20.47 9.89 3.23
N ILE A 515 19.97 9.07 4.16
CA ILE A 515 20.19 7.62 4.13
C ILE A 515 19.59 7.03 2.84
N MET A 516 18.36 7.39 2.49
CA MET A 516 17.71 6.90 1.27
C MET A 516 18.50 7.24 0.01
N ALA A 517 19.04 8.45 -0.10
CA ALA A 517 19.88 8.87 -1.21
C ALA A 517 21.22 8.10 -1.26
N GLY A 518 21.79 7.74 -0.11
CA GLY A 518 23.05 7.01 -0.01
C GLY A 518 22.94 5.51 -0.32
N TYR A 519 21.74 4.93 -0.25
CA TYR A 519 21.51 3.49 -0.42
C TYR A 519 20.35 3.19 -1.41
N PRO A 520 20.46 3.58 -2.69
CA PRO A 520 19.41 3.43 -3.73
C PRO A 520 19.17 1.97 -4.19
N GLY A 521 19.59 0.99 -3.41
CA GLY A 521 19.35 -0.44 -3.63
C GLY A 521 18.81 -1.15 -2.38
N GLN A 522 18.53 -0.40 -1.32
CA GLN A 522 18.05 -0.90 -0.04
C GLN A 522 16.68 -0.30 0.24
N ILE A 523 15.81 -1.10 0.88
CA ILE A 523 14.53 -0.62 1.38
C ILE A 523 14.81 0.16 2.67
N ILE A 524 14.41 1.42 2.70
CA ILE A 524 14.56 2.30 3.86
C ILE A 524 13.15 2.60 4.37
N VAL A 525 12.87 2.26 5.63
CA VAL A 525 11.52 2.30 6.20
C VAL A 525 11.42 3.34 7.31
N PRO A 526 10.36 4.15 7.35
CA PRO A 526 10.21 5.22 8.31
C PRO A 526 9.72 4.70 9.68
N THR A 527 10.05 5.41 10.76
CA THR A 527 9.25 5.41 11.99
C THR A 527 8.04 6.34 11.83
N LEU A 528 7.00 6.21 12.67
CA LEU A 528 5.75 6.99 12.55
C LEU A 528 5.98 8.52 12.46
N ASP A 529 6.91 9.06 13.24
CA ASP A 529 7.30 10.47 13.20
C ASP A 529 7.94 10.90 11.86
N VAL A 530 8.82 10.07 11.32
CA VAL A 530 9.44 10.28 10.00
C VAL A 530 8.41 10.15 8.88
N ASP A 531 7.47 9.21 9.02
CA ASP A 531 6.43 8.96 8.03
C ASP A 531 5.42 10.11 7.97
N LEU A 532 5.05 10.72 9.11
CA LEU A 532 4.24 11.95 9.13
C LEU A 532 4.89 13.07 8.30
N ALA A 533 6.19 13.33 8.50
CA ALA A 533 6.90 14.32 7.69
C ALA A 533 6.97 13.93 6.21
N TRP A 534 7.17 12.64 5.92
CA TRP A 534 7.26 12.15 4.55
C TRP A 534 5.92 12.27 3.81
N HIS A 535 4.82 11.85 4.43
CA HIS A 535 3.47 12.05 3.92
C HIS A 535 3.17 13.54 3.73
N THR A 536 3.52 14.38 4.70
CA THR A 536 3.33 15.84 4.58
C THR A 536 4.04 16.41 3.35
N HIS A 537 5.26 15.93 3.04
CA HIS A 537 5.99 16.31 1.84
C HIS A 537 5.28 15.80 0.56
N GLN A 538 4.82 14.54 0.53
CA GLN A 538 4.13 13.94 -0.61
C GLN A 538 2.81 14.65 -0.95
N LEU A 539 2.13 15.21 0.05
CA LEU A 539 0.92 16.03 -0.12
C LEU A 539 1.19 17.40 -0.77
N HIS A 540 2.45 17.68 -1.13
CA HIS A 540 2.85 18.71 -2.08
C HIS A 540 3.61 18.07 -3.27
N PRO A 541 2.90 17.38 -4.18
CA PRO A 541 3.49 16.39 -5.09
C PRO A 541 4.56 16.98 -6.01
N GLN A 542 4.36 18.20 -6.52
CA GLN A 542 5.35 18.89 -7.33
C GLN A 542 6.64 19.18 -6.56
N SER A 543 6.56 19.74 -5.34
CA SER A 543 7.73 19.99 -4.49
C SER A 543 8.48 18.70 -4.19
N TYR A 544 7.75 17.66 -3.78
CA TYR A 544 8.30 16.34 -3.48
C TYR A 544 8.98 15.70 -4.70
N TYR A 545 8.37 15.80 -5.89
CA TYR A 545 8.98 15.37 -7.15
C TYR A 545 10.27 16.11 -7.43
N GLN A 546 10.26 17.45 -7.35
CA GLN A 546 11.45 18.27 -7.57
C GLN A 546 12.58 17.92 -6.59
N HIS A 547 12.25 17.78 -5.31
CA HIS A 547 13.21 17.45 -4.27
C HIS A 547 13.88 16.09 -4.50
N THR A 548 13.05 15.06 -4.69
CA THR A 548 13.53 13.68 -4.83
C THR A 548 14.25 13.44 -6.14
N VAL A 549 13.76 14.00 -7.25
CA VAL A 549 14.44 13.90 -8.55
C VAL A 549 15.79 14.62 -8.51
N ARG A 550 15.87 15.79 -7.87
CA ARG A 550 17.13 16.53 -7.71
C ARG A 550 18.14 15.76 -6.84
N LYS A 551 17.74 15.34 -5.64
CA LYS A 551 18.66 14.69 -4.68
C LYS A 551 19.01 13.26 -5.03
N MET A 552 18.04 12.50 -5.57
CA MET A 552 18.14 11.05 -5.71
C MET A 552 18.14 10.58 -7.17
N ARG A 553 17.99 11.49 -8.13
CA ARG A 553 17.84 11.16 -9.56
C ARG A 553 16.75 10.12 -9.76
N LYS A 554 15.68 10.19 -8.98
CA LYS A 554 14.55 9.27 -9.05
C LYS A 554 13.38 9.95 -8.37
N PHE A 555 12.20 9.85 -8.97
CA PHE A 555 11.01 10.21 -8.24
C PHE A 555 10.73 9.08 -7.23
N ILE A 556 10.94 9.34 -5.95
CA ILE A 556 10.83 8.31 -4.92
C ILE A 556 9.36 7.96 -4.71
N ASP A 557 9.07 6.66 -4.75
CA ASP A 557 7.75 6.16 -4.42
C ASP A 557 7.59 5.96 -2.92
N HIS A 558 6.35 6.01 -2.48
CA HIS A 558 5.91 5.48 -1.19
C HIS A 558 5.14 4.21 -1.51
N ASP A 559 5.77 3.06 -1.25
CA ASP A 559 5.15 1.77 -1.55
C ASP A 559 4.10 1.49 -0.48
N ASP A 560 2.85 1.39 -0.92
CA ASP A 560 1.71 1.17 -0.03
C ASP A 560 1.53 -0.32 0.31
N LYS A 561 2.39 -1.21 -0.21
CA LYS A 561 2.36 -2.66 0.05
C LYS A 561 3.77 -3.27 0.15
N ILE A 562 4.26 -3.50 1.37
CA ILE A 562 5.54 -4.17 1.66
C ILE A 562 5.27 -5.49 2.40
N ASP A 563 5.98 -6.56 2.03
CA ASP A 563 5.87 -7.83 2.75
C ASP A 563 6.31 -7.66 4.20
N GLU A 564 5.53 -8.19 5.15
CA GLU A 564 5.81 -8.04 6.59
C GLU A 564 7.24 -8.50 6.97
N GLY A 565 7.77 -9.55 6.31
CA GLY A 565 9.12 -10.04 6.55
C GLY A 565 10.20 -9.08 6.04
N GLU A 566 10.00 -8.55 4.82
CA GLU A 566 10.91 -7.56 4.24
C GLU A 566 10.91 -6.25 5.05
N LEU A 567 9.75 -5.83 5.57
CA LEU A 567 9.60 -4.63 6.38
C LEU A 567 10.46 -4.71 7.66
N GLY A 568 10.42 -5.84 8.36
CA GLY A 568 11.21 -6.04 9.58
C GLY A 568 12.72 -6.00 9.34
N GLU A 569 13.19 -6.60 8.24
CA GLU A 569 14.63 -6.57 7.87
C GLU A 569 15.07 -5.16 7.46
N ALA A 570 14.26 -4.45 6.68
CA ALA A 570 14.50 -3.07 6.28
C ALA A 570 14.52 -2.11 7.48
N PHE A 571 13.70 -2.36 8.50
CA PHE A 571 13.69 -1.58 9.74
C PHE A 571 15.00 -1.72 10.53
N ALA A 572 15.50 -2.95 10.67
CA ALA A 572 16.79 -3.21 11.29
C ALA A 572 17.94 -2.53 10.52
N PHE A 573 17.92 -2.60 9.18
CA PHE A 573 18.90 -1.91 8.33
C PHE A 573 18.86 -0.39 8.52
N THR A 574 17.66 0.21 8.49
CA THR A 574 17.48 1.66 8.64
C THR A 574 17.94 2.13 10.01
N THR A 575 17.61 1.39 11.08
CA THR A 575 18.02 1.71 12.45
C THR A 575 19.54 1.68 12.56
N LYS A 576 20.19 0.66 11.99
CA LYS A 576 21.66 0.56 11.96
C LYS A 576 22.29 1.75 11.27
N LYS A 577 21.85 2.08 10.05
CA LYS A 577 22.44 3.18 9.27
C LYS A 577 22.25 4.52 9.95
N TYR A 578 21.07 4.77 10.52
CA TYR A 578 20.83 6.00 11.26
C TYR A 578 21.77 6.15 12.47
N GLN A 579 21.95 5.09 13.26
CA GLN A 579 22.89 5.09 14.40
C GLN A 579 24.35 5.31 13.94
N GLU A 580 24.78 4.62 12.88
CA GLU A 580 26.12 4.77 12.31
C GLU A 580 26.41 6.23 11.92
N PHE A 581 25.50 6.87 11.19
CA PHE A 581 25.69 8.25 10.71
C PHE A 581 25.55 9.30 11.81
N TYR A 582 24.54 9.19 12.68
CA TYR A 582 24.14 10.29 13.57
C TYR A 582 24.49 10.06 15.03
N GLY A 583 24.84 8.85 15.44
CA GLY A 583 25.14 8.55 16.85
C GLY A 583 23.93 8.71 17.77
N GLU A 584 22.73 8.59 17.22
CA GLU A 584 21.45 8.72 17.92
C GLU A 584 20.58 7.49 17.61
N VAL A 585 19.69 7.11 18.52
CA VAL A 585 18.75 6.01 18.29
C VAL A 585 17.74 6.39 17.21
N TYR A 586 17.40 5.45 16.32
CA TYR A 586 16.43 5.71 15.26
C TYR A 586 14.99 5.63 15.76
N SER A 587 14.63 4.56 16.46
CA SER A 587 13.36 4.46 17.18
C SER A 587 13.63 4.59 18.67
N GLU A 588 12.85 5.44 19.34
CA GLU A 588 12.93 5.66 20.79
C GLU A 588 11.92 4.78 21.55
N CYS A 589 10.90 4.25 20.88
CA CYS A 589 9.90 3.34 21.46
C CYS A 589 10.55 2.18 22.20
N THR A 590 10.13 1.92 23.44
CA THR A 590 10.68 0.84 24.29
C THR A 590 9.92 -0.48 24.21
N CYS A 591 9.07 -0.69 23.19
CA CYS A 591 8.39 -1.98 22.98
C CYS A 591 9.38 -3.13 22.80
N TRP A 592 8.92 -4.36 23.05
CA TRP A 592 9.74 -5.56 23.00
C TRP A 592 10.51 -5.68 21.67
N TYR A 593 9.85 -5.34 20.56
CA TYR A 593 10.43 -5.43 19.22
C TYR A 593 11.52 -4.39 18.99
N CYS A 594 11.23 -3.11 19.29
CA CYS A 594 12.18 -2.02 19.09
C CYS A 594 13.43 -2.20 19.97
N GLU A 595 13.25 -2.66 21.21
CA GLU A 595 14.36 -3.04 22.08
C GLU A 595 15.17 -4.22 21.51
N THR A 596 14.49 -5.23 20.95
CA THR A 596 15.14 -6.39 20.32
C THR A 596 15.98 -5.96 19.13
N VAL A 597 15.41 -5.15 18.23
CA VAL A 597 16.13 -4.60 17.05
C VAL A 597 17.33 -3.78 17.51
N ARG A 598 17.16 -2.81 18.42
CA ARG A 598 18.28 -2.01 18.96
C ARG A 598 19.36 -2.88 19.60
N SER A 599 18.98 -3.89 20.37
CA SER A 599 19.93 -4.80 21.02
C SER A 599 20.69 -5.65 20.00
N SER A 600 20.03 -6.11 18.93
CA SER A 600 20.65 -6.94 17.88
C SER A 600 21.81 -6.21 17.16
N LEU A 601 21.80 -4.87 17.15
CA LEU A 601 22.88 -4.05 16.59
C LEU A 601 24.16 -4.09 17.44
N VAL A 602 24.02 -4.40 18.73
CA VAL A 602 25.14 -4.59 19.66
C VAL A 602 25.61 -6.05 19.57
N SER A 603 26.63 -6.31 18.74
CA SER A 603 27.26 -7.63 18.68
C SER A 603 28.04 -7.95 19.97
N SER A 604 28.30 -9.24 20.23
CA SER A 604 29.09 -9.68 21.39
C SER A 604 30.49 -9.04 21.42
N ILE A 605 31.10 -8.86 20.25
CA ILE A 605 32.40 -8.20 20.06
C ILE A 605 32.26 -6.67 20.24
N SER A 606 31.16 -6.07 19.75
CA SER A 606 30.83 -4.65 19.96
C SER A 606 30.68 -4.29 21.44
N SER A 607 30.06 -5.17 22.23
CA SER A 607 29.93 -5.00 23.68
C SER A 607 31.25 -5.12 24.42
N LEU A 608 32.18 -5.95 23.94
CA LEU A 608 33.52 -6.10 24.52
C LEU A 608 34.42 -4.91 24.15
N LEU A 609 34.28 -4.38 22.94
CA LEU A 609 35.07 -3.25 22.43
C LEU A 609 34.46 -1.86 22.69
N LYS A 610 33.31 -1.78 23.37
CA LYS A 610 32.56 -0.53 23.62
C LYS A 610 32.41 0.33 22.35
N THR A 611 31.95 -0.29 21.25
CA THR A 611 31.79 0.39 19.96
C THR A 611 30.73 1.50 20.04
N LYS A 612 30.68 2.36 19.01
CA LYS A 612 29.75 3.50 18.93
C LYS A 612 28.29 3.07 19.20
N ASP A 613 27.84 1.97 18.61
CA ASP A 613 26.46 1.47 18.77
C ASP A 613 26.13 1.05 20.21
N HIS A 614 27.09 0.41 20.89
CA HIS A 614 26.96 0.06 22.30
C HIS A 614 26.81 1.31 23.18
N LYS A 615 27.63 2.33 22.95
CA LYS A 615 27.59 3.61 23.68
C LYS A 615 26.28 4.36 23.47
N VAL A 616 25.75 4.37 22.23
CA VAL A 616 24.49 5.05 21.91
C VAL A 616 23.31 4.38 22.61
N SER A 617 23.21 3.05 22.53
CA SER A 617 22.15 2.31 23.21
C SER A 617 22.24 2.42 24.74
N GLU A 618 23.46 2.37 25.30
CA GLU A 618 23.67 2.53 26.74
C GLU A 618 23.31 3.95 27.21
N LYS A 619 23.76 4.99 26.49
CA LYS A 619 23.42 6.39 26.79
C LYS A 619 21.92 6.63 26.82
N PHE A 620 21.16 6.05 25.88
CA PHE A 620 19.71 6.18 25.82
C PHE A 620 18.99 5.64 27.07
N HIS A 621 19.46 4.49 27.59
CA HIS A 621 18.92 3.90 28.80
C HIS A 621 19.43 4.59 30.08
N SER A 622 20.70 4.97 30.12
CA SER A 622 21.32 5.57 31.31
C SER A 622 20.94 7.04 31.52
N SER A 623 20.57 7.77 30.46
CA SER A 623 20.13 9.17 30.56
C SER A 623 18.72 9.33 31.13
N GLY A 624 17.95 8.24 31.21
CA GLY A 624 16.53 8.26 31.55
C GLY A 624 15.59 8.54 30.37
N ALA A 625 16.10 8.84 29.17
CA ALA A 625 15.28 9.11 27.99
C ALA A 625 14.36 7.93 27.61
N ALA A 626 14.85 6.69 27.79
CA ALA A 626 14.04 5.48 27.54
C ALA A 626 12.75 5.42 28.38
N LYS A 627 12.76 5.96 29.61
CA LYS A 627 11.57 5.95 30.50
C LYS A 627 10.46 6.86 30.00
N LEU A 628 10.78 7.79 29.12
CA LEU A 628 9.87 8.77 28.53
C LEU A 628 9.25 8.29 27.21
N CYS A 629 9.60 7.09 26.77
CA CYS A 629 9.19 6.54 25.47
C CYS A 629 8.52 5.16 25.63
N PRO A 630 7.39 5.06 26.36
CA PRO A 630 6.74 3.79 26.63
C PRO A 630 6.14 3.17 25.34
N PRO A 631 5.91 1.85 25.30
CA PRO A 631 5.45 1.14 24.10
C PRO A 631 4.12 1.63 23.52
N ASP A 632 3.20 2.04 24.38
CA ASP A 632 1.84 2.48 24.09
C ASP A 632 1.76 3.93 23.58
N ASN A 633 2.79 4.74 23.85
CA ASN A 633 2.83 6.14 23.47
C ASN A 633 4.20 6.55 22.89
N SER A 634 4.66 5.84 21.85
CA SER A 634 5.92 6.17 21.17
C SER A 634 5.98 5.77 19.71
N ALA A 635 6.68 6.58 18.91
CA ALA A 635 6.92 6.30 17.51
C ALA A 635 7.85 5.09 17.33
N HIS A 636 7.29 3.98 16.83
CA HIS A 636 8.00 2.83 16.29
C HIS A 636 7.93 2.77 14.77
N VAL A 637 8.29 1.64 14.17
CA VAL A 637 8.19 1.39 12.72
C VAL A 637 6.78 1.71 12.21
N SER A 638 6.69 2.44 11.09
CA SER A 638 5.41 2.63 10.40
C SER A 638 5.15 1.42 9.52
N ALA A 639 4.09 0.67 9.82
CA ALA A 639 3.75 -0.60 9.19
C ALA A 639 2.38 -0.60 8.51
N HIS A 640 1.83 0.58 8.23
CA HIS A 640 0.52 0.71 7.58
C HIS A 640 0.49 0.14 6.15
N ASN A 641 1.67 -0.01 5.52
CA ASN A 641 1.86 -0.67 4.24
C ASN A 641 2.19 -2.16 4.35
N ALA A 642 2.25 -2.74 5.55
CA ALA A 642 2.54 -4.15 5.73
C ALA A 642 1.41 -5.02 5.16
N VAL A 643 1.76 -5.96 4.28
CA VAL A 643 0.84 -6.92 3.66
C VAL A 643 1.42 -8.33 3.66
N ARG A 644 0.58 -9.32 3.37
CA ARG A 644 0.99 -10.69 3.07
C ARG A 644 0.90 -10.98 1.58
N PHE A 645 2.01 -11.46 1.02
CA PHE A 645 1.99 -11.96 -0.35
C PHE A 645 1.42 -13.39 -0.37
N ALA A 646 0.20 -13.53 -0.88
CA ALA A 646 -0.49 -14.80 -1.05
C ALA A 646 0.04 -15.52 -2.29
N GLY A 647 1.08 -16.35 -2.12
CA GLY A 647 1.39 -17.41 -3.08
C GLY A 647 0.85 -18.74 -2.59
N ILE A 648 0.83 -19.76 -3.45
CA ILE A 648 1.09 -21.14 -2.99
C ILE A 648 2.47 -21.03 -2.35
N ALA A 649 2.51 -20.79 -1.04
CA ALA A 649 3.76 -20.58 -0.34
C ALA A 649 4.55 -21.86 -0.57
N SER A 650 5.57 -21.76 -1.41
CA SER A 650 6.44 -22.90 -1.66
C SER A 650 6.95 -23.35 -0.29
N ALA A 651 7.28 -24.63 -0.13
CA ALA A 651 7.90 -25.09 1.12
C ALA A 651 9.09 -24.19 1.53
N VAL A 652 9.75 -23.57 0.54
CA VAL A 652 10.82 -22.58 0.74
C VAL A 652 10.34 -21.30 1.42
N ASP A 653 9.21 -20.72 1.02
CA ASP A 653 8.69 -19.46 1.59
C ASP A 653 8.15 -19.64 3.01
N GLN A 654 7.50 -20.78 3.27
CA GLN A 654 7.09 -21.16 4.62
C GLN A 654 8.31 -21.35 5.52
N ALA A 655 9.35 -22.04 5.03
CA ALA A 655 10.61 -22.22 5.77
C ALA A 655 11.36 -20.90 5.99
N LYS A 656 11.33 -19.95 5.04
CA LYS A 656 11.91 -18.61 5.22
C LYS A 656 11.21 -17.85 6.34
N ARG A 657 9.88 -17.83 6.36
CA ARG A 657 9.09 -17.18 7.42
C ARG A 657 9.34 -17.81 8.79
N ALA A 658 9.36 -19.15 8.86
CA ALA A 658 9.68 -19.86 10.10
C ALA A 658 11.09 -19.52 10.62
N ARG A 659 12.09 -19.49 9.73
CA ARG A 659 13.47 -19.07 10.10
C ARG A 659 13.55 -17.63 10.58
N HIS A 660 12.83 -16.71 9.92
CA HIS A 660 12.80 -15.31 10.35
C HIS A 660 12.17 -15.19 11.75
N ALA A 661 11.04 -15.84 11.99
CA ALA A 661 10.38 -15.88 13.30
C ALA A 661 11.30 -16.45 14.39
N GLN A 662 12.00 -17.56 14.10
CA GLN A 662 12.99 -18.14 15.01
C GLN A 662 14.13 -17.16 15.32
N LYS A 663 14.66 -16.47 14.30
CA LYS A 663 15.73 -15.47 14.49
C LYS A 663 15.28 -14.32 15.39
N VAL A 664 14.06 -13.82 15.20
CA VAL A 664 13.49 -12.76 16.05
C VAL A 664 13.32 -13.24 17.50
N GLU A 665 12.90 -14.50 17.70
CA GLU A 665 12.83 -15.11 19.03
C GLU A 665 14.21 -15.20 19.70
N GLU A 666 15.21 -15.71 18.99
CA GLU A 666 16.58 -15.82 19.51
C GLU A 666 17.16 -14.46 19.91
N GLU A 667 16.96 -13.43 19.08
CA GLU A 667 17.40 -12.06 19.39
C GLU A 667 16.66 -11.46 20.57
N TYR A 668 15.36 -11.73 20.72
CA TYR A 668 14.59 -11.31 21.89
C TYR A 668 15.14 -11.93 23.18
N GLN A 669 15.41 -13.24 23.18
CA GLN A 669 15.98 -13.91 24.35
C GLN A 669 17.38 -13.36 24.72
N LYS A 670 18.20 -13.02 23.70
CA LYS A 670 19.48 -12.34 23.93
C LYS A 670 19.26 -10.93 24.52
N ALA A 671 18.32 -10.17 23.99
CA ALA A 671 17.99 -8.84 24.48
C ALA A 671 17.52 -8.86 25.94
N ARG A 672 16.63 -9.81 26.30
CA ARG A 672 16.17 -10.03 27.68
C ARG A 672 17.34 -10.32 28.62
N LYS A 673 18.21 -11.26 28.26
CA LYS A 673 19.40 -11.60 29.08
C LYS A 673 20.32 -10.38 29.27
N ARG A 674 20.49 -9.54 28.26
CA ARG A 674 21.31 -8.31 28.35
C ARG A 674 20.67 -7.23 29.21
N ALA A 675 19.36 -7.05 29.11
CA ALA A 675 18.61 -6.11 29.95
C ALA A 675 18.65 -6.54 31.43
N ALA A 676 18.42 -7.83 31.70
CA ALA A 676 18.46 -8.39 33.05
C ALA A 676 19.84 -8.20 33.72
N LYS A 677 20.94 -8.39 32.98
CA LYS A 677 22.31 -8.10 33.47
C LYS A 677 22.54 -6.64 33.89
N ARG A 678 21.66 -5.72 33.48
CA ARG A 678 21.71 -4.29 33.80
C ARG A 678 20.55 -3.86 34.70
N GLY A 679 19.87 -4.80 35.35
CA GLY A 679 18.75 -4.52 36.25
C GLY A 679 17.50 -3.99 35.55
N ARG A 680 17.33 -4.28 34.25
CA ARG A 680 16.16 -3.88 33.46
C ARG A 680 15.35 -5.10 33.04
N GLU A 681 14.04 -4.95 33.00
CA GLU A 681 13.12 -5.92 32.42
C GLU A 681 12.71 -5.49 31.01
N LEU A 682 12.63 -6.46 30.08
CA LEU A 682 12.15 -6.21 28.73
C LEU A 682 10.65 -6.47 28.67
N PRO A 683 9.86 -5.66 27.94
CA PRO A 683 8.43 -5.91 27.83
C PRO A 683 8.09 -7.31 27.30
N PRO A 684 6.95 -7.88 27.71
CA PRO A 684 6.44 -9.13 27.14
C PRO A 684 6.07 -8.94 25.65
N LYS A 685 5.87 -10.05 24.94
CA LYS A 685 5.52 -10.08 23.52
C LYS A 685 4.02 -9.89 23.24
N ASP A 686 3.26 -9.57 24.27
CA ASP A 686 1.82 -9.50 24.17
C ASP A 686 1.41 -8.09 23.74
N GLU A 687 1.40 -7.84 22.43
CA GLU A 687 0.82 -6.62 21.87
C GLU A 687 -0.63 -6.89 21.46
N TYR A 688 -1.55 -6.23 22.15
CA TYR A 688 -2.96 -6.23 21.79
C TYR A 688 -3.32 -4.91 21.12
N TYR A 689 -3.94 -5.01 19.96
CA TYR A 689 -4.47 -3.87 19.22
C TYR A 689 -5.97 -3.84 19.44
N ASN A 690 -6.47 -2.79 20.09
CA ASN A 690 -7.92 -2.59 20.19
C ASN A 690 -8.43 -2.04 18.86
N HIS A 691 -9.38 -2.74 18.25
CA HIS A 691 -10.06 -2.25 17.06
C HIS A 691 -11.58 -2.37 17.26
N TRP A 692 -12.23 -1.21 17.42
CA TRP A 692 -13.65 -1.10 17.77
C TRP A 692 -14.08 -1.97 18.95
N GLY A 693 -13.32 -1.95 20.04
CA GLY A 693 -13.69 -2.61 21.30
C GLY A 693 -13.33 -4.10 21.37
N TYR A 694 -12.71 -4.68 20.34
CA TYR A 694 -12.14 -6.02 20.40
C TYR A 694 -10.60 -5.97 20.39
N ALA A 695 -9.96 -6.79 21.22
CA ALA A 695 -8.50 -6.85 21.36
C ALA A 695 -7.93 -7.94 20.44
N TYR A 696 -7.23 -7.53 19.39
CA TYR A 696 -6.55 -8.41 18.45
C TYR A 696 -5.10 -8.63 18.88
N TYR A 697 -4.69 -9.89 19.03
CA TYR A 697 -3.30 -10.24 19.37
C TYR A 697 -2.39 -10.15 18.15
N ALA A 698 -1.44 -9.22 18.14
CA ALA A 698 -0.39 -9.18 17.13
C ALA A 698 0.96 -9.50 17.78
N TYR A 699 1.77 -10.31 17.11
CA TYR A 699 3.08 -10.68 17.60
C TYR A 699 4.03 -9.47 17.65
N GLY A 700 3.86 -8.46 16.80
CA GLY A 700 4.59 -7.21 16.92
C GLY A 700 4.23 -6.15 15.87
N PRO A 701 4.88 -4.97 15.92
CA PRO A 701 4.37 -3.76 15.28
C PRO A 701 4.60 -3.66 13.77
N TRP A 702 5.34 -4.61 13.19
CA TRP A 702 5.62 -4.68 11.75
C TRP A 702 4.64 -5.60 10.99
N MET A 703 3.75 -6.30 11.71
CA MET A 703 2.79 -7.21 11.10
C MET A 703 1.74 -6.44 10.30
N TYR A 704 1.25 -7.09 9.25
CA TYR A 704 0.04 -6.67 8.57
C TYR A 704 -1.15 -6.65 9.55
N PRO A 705 -2.17 -5.80 9.33
CA PRO A 705 -3.30 -5.65 10.24
C PRO A 705 -4.19 -6.90 10.21
N ILE A 706 -4.06 -7.74 11.23
CA ILE A 706 -4.78 -9.02 11.34
C ILE A 706 -6.29 -8.86 11.56
N TRP A 707 -6.74 -7.66 11.93
CA TRP A 707 -8.14 -7.35 12.24
C TRP A 707 -8.98 -7.01 11.01
N PHE A 708 -8.37 -6.93 9.83
CA PHE A 708 -9.12 -6.80 8.58
C PHE A 708 -9.70 -8.14 8.15
N THR A 709 -11.02 -8.17 7.99
CA THR A 709 -11.78 -9.38 7.65
C THR A 709 -11.63 -9.67 6.16
N GLY A 710 -10.92 -10.76 5.86
CA GLY A 710 -10.63 -11.16 4.49
C GLY A 710 -11.88 -11.38 3.64
N GLY A 711 -11.82 -10.91 2.39
CA GLY A 711 -12.90 -11.08 1.42
C GLY A 711 -14.12 -10.18 1.60
N MET A 712 -14.17 -9.24 2.55
CA MET A 712 -15.31 -8.34 2.77
C MET A 712 -15.40 -7.16 1.78
N TYR A 713 -14.27 -6.80 1.17
CA TYR A 713 -14.05 -5.51 0.52
C TYR A 713 -14.39 -5.52 -0.97
N TYR A 714 -14.91 -4.39 -1.47
CA TYR A 714 -15.29 -4.24 -2.88
C TYR A 714 -14.12 -4.41 -3.86
N GLY A 715 -12.89 -4.04 -3.47
CA GLY A 715 -11.67 -4.06 -4.27
C GLY A 715 -10.77 -5.24 -3.92
N ALA A 716 -9.46 -5.05 -3.94
CA ALA A 716 -8.54 -6.07 -3.44
C ALA A 716 -8.64 -6.19 -1.92
N ASP A 717 -8.22 -7.33 -1.38
CA ASP A 717 -8.04 -7.46 0.06
C ASP A 717 -6.94 -6.46 0.54
N PRO A 718 -7.23 -5.57 1.51
CA PRO A 718 -6.26 -4.58 1.97
C PRO A 718 -4.97 -5.19 2.53
N CYS A 719 -5.03 -6.43 3.03
CA CYS A 719 -3.94 -7.14 3.69
C CYS A 719 -3.17 -8.09 2.78
N TYR A 720 -3.73 -8.46 1.64
CA TYR A 720 -3.16 -9.52 0.81
C TYR A 720 -2.82 -9.05 -0.60
N VAL A 721 -1.73 -9.59 -1.14
CA VAL A 721 -1.30 -9.39 -2.52
C VAL A 721 -1.11 -10.74 -3.17
N GLY A 722 -1.84 -11.04 -4.24
CA GLY A 722 -1.62 -12.26 -5.02
C GLY A 722 -0.19 -12.32 -5.58
N ALA A 723 0.61 -13.30 -5.14
CA ALA A 723 2.00 -13.44 -5.57
C ALA A 723 2.07 -13.81 -7.06
N GLY A 724 2.71 -12.97 -7.89
CA GLY A 724 2.88 -13.22 -9.32
C GLY A 724 1.60 -13.14 -10.15
N ALA A 725 0.49 -12.71 -9.56
CA ALA A 725 -0.82 -12.70 -10.18
C ALA A 725 -0.82 -11.82 -11.45
N ALA A 726 -0.30 -10.59 -11.36
CA ALA A 726 -0.07 -9.70 -12.50
C ALA A 726 1.18 -10.01 -13.38
N CYS A 727 2.00 -11.02 -13.04
CA CYS A 727 3.22 -11.34 -13.81
C CYS A 727 2.92 -12.34 -14.92
N ALA A 728 2.89 -11.87 -16.17
CA ALA A 728 2.86 -12.76 -17.34
C ALA A 728 4.24 -13.44 -17.51
N ALA A 729 4.25 -14.77 -17.66
CA ALA A 729 5.45 -15.55 -17.99
C ALA A 729 6.22 -14.94 -19.19
N GLY A 730 7.55 -15.02 -19.15
CA GLY A 730 8.43 -14.34 -20.13
C GLY A 730 8.68 -12.85 -19.84
N THR A 731 7.85 -12.21 -19.00
CA THR A 731 8.19 -10.90 -18.43
C THR A 731 8.98 -11.03 -17.13
N CYS A 732 8.72 -12.08 -16.33
CA CYS A 732 9.42 -12.35 -15.08
C CYS A 732 10.88 -12.77 -15.36
N GLY A 733 11.84 -12.24 -14.60
CA GLY A 733 13.26 -12.65 -14.62
C GLY A 733 13.73 -12.93 -13.20
N SER A 734 14.89 -13.59 -13.03
CA SER A 734 15.41 -14.11 -11.73
C SER A 734 15.57 -13.10 -10.58
N ALA A 735 15.18 -11.84 -10.75
CA ALA A 735 15.30 -10.76 -9.77
C ALA A 735 14.09 -9.80 -9.76
N ALA A 736 12.90 -10.22 -10.22
CA ALA A 736 11.76 -9.31 -10.32
C ALA A 736 10.42 -9.96 -9.98
N VAL A 737 10.10 -9.99 -8.69
CA VAL A 737 8.72 -10.08 -8.18
C VAL A 737 8.53 -8.88 -7.23
N ALA A 738 7.35 -8.24 -7.31
CA ALA A 738 6.96 -6.95 -6.70
C ALA A 738 7.74 -5.71 -7.20
N ALA A 739 7.24 -5.10 -8.29
CA ALA A 739 7.67 -3.77 -8.71
C ALA A 739 7.00 -2.71 -7.82
N GLY A 740 7.63 -2.34 -6.70
CA GLY A 740 7.07 -1.32 -5.80
C GLY A 740 8.08 -0.72 -4.82
N ALA A 741 9.00 -1.54 -4.29
CA ALA A 741 9.75 -1.15 -3.10
C ALA A 741 10.51 0.19 -3.20
N CYS A 742 10.39 0.99 -2.13
CA CYS A 742 11.13 2.23 -1.94
C CYS A 742 12.65 1.96 -1.99
N GLY A 743 13.40 2.86 -2.63
CA GLY A 743 14.86 2.77 -2.75
C GLY A 743 15.40 2.05 -3.99
N GLY A 744 14.95 0.85 -4.38
CA GLY A 744 15.63 0.02 -5.39
C GLY A 744 15.57 0.47 -6.87
N ALA A 745 16.58 0.10 -7.68
CA ALA A 745 16.64 0.35 -9.13
C ALA A 745 15.53 -0.42 -9.89
N GLY A 746 14.33 0.16 -9.94
CA GLY A 746 13.14 -0.46 -10.54
C GLY A 746 12.35 -1.40 -9.64
N GLY A 747 12.42 -1.22 -8.31
CA GLY A 747 11.76 -2.13 -7.37
C GLY A 747 12.33 -3.55 -7.51
N CYS A 748 13.64 -3.70 -7.26
CA CYS A 748 14.28 -5.00 -7.21
C CYS A 748 15.05 -5.10 -5.90
N SER A 749 14.67 -6.07 -5.07
CA SER A 749 15.49 -6.61 -3.99
C SER A 749 16.63 -7.43 -4.59
N ASN A 750 17.86 -7.17 -4.13
CA ASN A 750 18.96 -8.13 -4.22
C ASN A 750 19.12 -8.75 -2.83
N GLY A 751 18.33 -9.76 -2.53
CA GLY A 751 18.58 -10.71 -1.44
C GLY A 751 19.21 -11.97 -2.01
N ALA A 752 20.41 -12.31 -1.57
CA ALA A 752 21.25 -13.36 -2.13
C ALA A 752 20.61 -14.78 -2.07
N GLY A 753 20.84 -15.58 -3.12
CA GLY A 753 20.96 -17.04 -3.06
C GLY A 753 19.80 -17.86 -3.66
N GLY A 754 20.05 -18.54 -4.78
CA GLY A 754 19.19 -19.63 -5.27
C GLY A 754 19.43 -19.99 -6.74
N CYS A 755 20.10 -21.12 -6.96
CA CYS A 755 20.66 -21.63 -8.21
C CYS A 755 19.69 -21.71 -9.41
N GLY A 756 20.27 -21.52 -10.60
CA GLY A 756 19.56 -21.67 -11.87
C GLY A 756 19.17 -23.11 -12.20
N THR A 757 18.16 -23.22 -13.05
CA THR A 757 17.90 -24.43 -13.82
C THR A 757 17.99 -24.06 -15.29
N GLY A 758 18.97 -24.67 -15.95
CA GLY A 758 19.15 -24.60 -17.40
C GLY A 758 17.96 -25.20 -18.12
N GLY A 759 17.70 -24.70 -19.33
CA GLY A 759 16.77 -25.31 -20.24
C GLY A 759 17.17 -26.74 -20.56
N CYS A 760 16.18 -27.62 -20.62
CA CYS A 760 16.32 -28.90 -21.30
C CYS A 760 15.09 -29.06 -22.20
N SER A 761 15.37 -29.02 -23.49
CA SER A 761 14.55 -29.43 -24.61
C SER A 761 14.01 -30.84 -24.43
N ASN A 762 12.76 -31.04 -24.85
CA ASN A 762 12.17 -32.35 -25.09
C ASN A 762 13.08 -33.19 -26.01
N GLY A 763 13.43 -34.38 -25.54
CA GLY A 763 14.08 -35.45 -26.32
C GLY A 763 13.51 -36.79 -25.87
N ALA A 764 13.03 -37.55 -26.84
CA ALA A 764 12.25 -38.76 -26.70
C ALA A 764 13.03 -39.99 -26.15
N CYS A 765 12.23 -40.89 -25.58
CA CYS A 765 12.33 -42.32 -25.27
C CYS A 765 13.59 -43.17 -25.59
N GLY A 766 13.84 -44.12 -24.67
CA GLY A 766 14.65 -45.35 -24.81
C GLY A 766 15.73 -45.41 -23.72
N GLY A 767 15.78 -46.32 -22.74
CA GLY A 767 15.41 -47.73 -22.64
C GLY A 767 16.69 -48.49 -22.23
N GLY A 768 16.76 -49.05 -21.01
CA GLY A 768 17.94 -49.84 -20.59
C GLY A 768 18.08 -50.07 -19.08
N ALA A 769 18.07 -51.34 -18.69
CA ALA A 769 17.93 -51.90 -17.34
C ALA A 769 19.11 -51.77 -16.35
N GLY A 770 18.78 -51.98 -15.06
CA GLY A 770 19.67 -52.42 -13.96
C GLY A 770 19.58 -51.49 -12.74
N GLY A 771 19.20 -51.86 -11.52
CA GLY A 771 18.96 -53.14 -10.86
C GLY A 771 19.40 -53.01 -9.39
N CYS A 772 18.49 -53.35 -8.47
CA CYS A 772 18.71 -53.75 -7.05
C CYS A 772 18.55 -52.72 -5.90
N GLY A 773 17.42 -52.87 -5.19
CA GLY A 773 17.25 -52.82 -3.72
C GLY A 773 16.70 -51.51 -3.13
N GLY A 774 15.52 -51.39 -2.51
CA GLY A 774 14.49 -52.33 -2.06
C GLY A 774 13.94 -51.90 -0.68
N ALA A 775 12.64 -51.60 -0.59
CA ALA A 775 11.71 -51.48 0.58
C ALA A 775 10.82 -50.21 0.47
N VAL A 776 9.74 -50.24 -0.33
CA VAL A 776 8.36 -50.67 0.02
C VAL A 776 7.68 -49.77 1.04
N VAL A 777 6.94 -48.80 0.50
CA VAL A 777 5.83 -48.07 1.13
C VAL A 777 4.57 -48.92 0.99
N VAL A 778 3.89 -49.20 2.10
CA VAL A 778 2.53 -49.78 2.09
C VAL A 778 1.55 -48.66 2.42
N GLN A 779 0.73 -48.32 1.43
CA GLN A 779 -0.56 -47.63 1.57
C GLN A 779 -1.46 -48.39 2.54
N GLN A 780 -2.11 -47.67 3.46
CA GLN A 780 -3.35 -48.16 4.05
C GLN A 780 -4.36 -47.02 4.27
N GLN A 781 -5.34 -46.97 3.38
CA GLN A 781 -6.71 -46.60 3.73
C GLN A 781 -7.22 -47.53 4.84
N ARG A 782 -7.88 -46.98 5.87
CA ARG A 782 -9.13 -47.49 6.46
C ARG A 782 -9.61 -46.51 7.55
N ILE A 783 -10.79 -45.92 7.37
CA ILE A 783 -12.14 -46.41 7.76
C ILE A 783 -12.40 -46.24 9.27
N ILE A 784 -13.39 -45.38 9.51
CA ILE A 784 -14.20 -45.15 10.71
C ILE A 784 -14.85 -46.47 11.17
N THR A 785 -14.80 -46.78 12.47
CA THR A 785 -15.94 -47.36 13.19
C THR A 785 -15.83 -47.17 14.70
N SER A 786 -16.95 -46.74 15.27
CA SER A 786 -17.34 -46.65 16.67
C SER A 786 -17.27 -47.98 17.44
N ALA A 787 -17.02 -47.91 18.75
CA ALA A 787 -17.45 -48.95 19.68
C ALA A 787 -17.75 -48.35 21.07
N GLU A 788 -19.03 -48.28 21.41
CA GLU A 788 -19.53 -48.20 22.78
C GLU A 788 -20.41 -49.43 23.08
N ARG A 789 -20.16 -50.02 24.26
CA ARG A 789 -21.07 -50.76 25.16
C ARG A 789 -21.44 -52.25 24.93
N LYS A 790 -20.93 -53.02 25.90
CA LYS A 790 -21.60 -53.88 26.92
C LYS A 790 -22.30 -55.19 26.52
N ARG A 791 -21.94 -56.24 27.28
CA ARG A 791 -22.76 -57.27 28.00
C ARG A 791 -21.90 -58.54 28.13
N ASP A 792 -21.89 -59.37 29.17
CA ASP A 792 -22.50 -59.44 30.50
C ASP A 792 -21.69 -60.51 31.26
N SER A 793 -21.53 -60.37 32.59
CA SER A 793 -21.41 -61.52 33.48
C SER A 793 -22.67 -61.58 34.33
N LEU A 794 -23.39 -62.70 34.23
CA LEU A 794 -24.40 -63.14 35.20
C LEU A 794 -23.72 -63.38 36.57
N TYR A 795 -24.38 -63.03 37.67
CA TYR A 795 -24.79 -63.96 38.74
C TYR A 795 -25.54 -63.21 39.88
N ILE A 796 -26.73 -63.72 40.18
CA ILE A 796 -27.50 -63.75 41.45
C ILE A 796 -28.35 -62.53 41.87
N ASP A 797 -29.63 -62.89 42.05
CA ASP A 797 -30.81 -62.32 42.74
C ASP A 797 -31.50 -61.04 42.25
#